data_AF-A0A9N8KIG6-F1
#
_entry.id   AF-A0A9N8KIG6-F1
#
_cell.length_a   1.000
_cell.length_b   1.000
_cell.length_c   1.000
_cell.angle_alpha   90.00
_cell.angle_beta   90.00
_cell.angle_gamma   90.00
#
_symmetry.space_group_name_H-M   'P 1'
#
loop_
_entity.id
_entity.type
_entity.pdbx_description
1 polymer ?
#
loop_
_entity_poly.entity_id
_entity_poly.type
_entity_poly.pdbx_seq_one_letter_code
_entity_poly.pdbx_strand_id
1 'polypeptide(L)'
;MSVRSSGEIPNQGQEREPGSAANKRRRIGLACNACRTRKSRCDGQRPSCSSCISLDFDCQYESSESATNVIVRKDYMSDLDHRMANMERTVQRLNDVLKGHLSPCADSRSCDSTRTSHQSAPPLMPIRADPTQTRVTGLEEPQDEDAATNGMAMIFVEEHTSAFFGEASNINFTQLLLRAVAIARHSGTEMPGLKDNFGVVDDASVSNLPHGQLHSTALSTTALDTSITSLPPFPEMNSSLDMYFNTVGVVFPFIHEETTRNTYAECLENGFTRARRTWLGTLNMIFAMANMLDRDNFPSAKKRFEKSEVFYRRAVGLCGELSKHVISLEIVHYLLLVVLYCQGTQRSVQAWNIHGLLTRSAMALGLHSVAAGKVLDPIQEEYRRRTWVVIYCMDKVLSVAFGRPASIPDEQAVNRQPSSRLYRTPSMTETGVDTPGDFLAVSFELYQVMSKSLVKQYSANVECRDNDPDDLIAIQASVEFRKTLRIWAASLPPYLGLCEPQSDILAENTQVNRLRVILTLRYHNLSILIHRPLLGATIGHLFRKDSVAIDSPPYFIQLAMAEARECIRSAESTIDIAYAVITADPTSKNNLGVWYFTLYYVFTASLVISASLLWSQHDSNDIDVTAVNHAKKLLKKAETIFQHLDYENSLILSCWKYIHQLSAMCNYRGTTNTIEGNPEGSSTATEAWPDAPSNPASVTDPFMTMPLGADDIEVYQLFASEMFDPSIFENNAYGGSGTSVWENIIRSFILLHSAQSSAPITEMSEKQLPTILTQLPNDPNRRRYSKEELQNYFTRIDLPQKYLDSPVLSHVELAATKEHGLPLLEALCRHHTCNVPFENLILHYSASKKVTLELSELYNWFVEKRRGGRCMENNSFFGTVLRSIGYQVRNCAGRVSRAMSPFPEVRKTQANTYDGINHMLNLVRFGGEWYVVDVGMGAMGPNVPYPLVDGFSTTSIAPREIRIQHRAISESYGGDAAPKLWCYDVCYDPSHGNDNKWIPTYCFTTTEFLPQDYEVMSWFTSTHGNSFFTRYVTATRMLNDEETEKVVGSVTLFVDTIREQRGSERRVIKECKTEEERIQMLKEIYGVELSEEERKSISAEIRLP
;
A
#
# COMPACT_ATOMS: atom_id res chain seq x y z
N MET A 1 78.77 -51.55 -32.63
CA MET A 1 78.01 -51.30 -33.87
C MET A 1 76.55 -51.08 -33.50
N SER A 2 76.01 -49.86 -33.49
CA SER A 2 76.64 -48.54 -33.63
C SER A 2 75.54 -47.49 -33.41
N VAL A 3 75.61 -46.47 -32.55
CA VAL A 3 76.69 -45.88 -31.75
C VAL A 3 76.07 -45.22 -30.50
N ARG A 4 76.62 -45.53 -29.32
CA ARG A 4 77.00 -44.71 -28.13
C ARG A 4 76.26 -43.36 -27.88
N SER A 5 76.02 -42.90 -26.66
CA SER A 5 76.76 -43.08 -25.40
C SER A 5 75.95 -42.62 -24.17
N SER A 6 76.32 -43.18 -23.01
CA SER A 6 76.54 -42.52 -21.69
C SER A 6 75.43 -41.67 -21.07
N GLY A 7 75.01 -41.85 -19.83
CA GLY A 7 75.78 -42.16 -18.61
C GLY A 7 75.24 -41.20 -17.54
N GLU A 8 74.67 -41.69 -16.45
CA GLU A 8 75.32 -41.81 -15.14
C GLU A 8 74.64 -40.89 -14.11
N ILE A 9 74.25 -41.53 -13.01
CA ILE A 9 73.84 -40.93 -11.75
C ILE A 9 75.12 -40.41 -11.04
N PRO A 10 75.01 -39.41 -10.16
CA PRO A 10 75.46 -39.69 -8.80
C PRO A 10 74.44 -39.27 -7.73
N ASN A 11 74.26 -40.20 -6.82
CA ASN A 11 73.50 -40.14 -5.58
C ASN A 11 74.45 -39.67 -4.47
N GLN A 12 74.07 -38.66 -3.69
CA GLN A 12 74.60 -38.46 -2.33
C GLN A 12 73.45 -38.07 -1.39
N GLY A 13 73.19 -38.95 -0.41
CA GLY A 13 72.26 -38.77 0.71
C GLY A 13 72.74 -37.68 1.69
N GLN A 14 71.99 -37.25 2.70
CA GLN A 14 71.22 -37.93 3.76
C GLN A 14 70.15 -36.90 4.23
N GLU A 15 69.02 -37.20 4.88
CA GLU A 15 68.82 -38.00 6.09
C GLU A 15 67.31 -38.17 6.38
N ARG A 16 66.99 -39.06 7.32
CA ARG A 16 65.72 -39.76 7.57
C ARG A 16 64.62 -38.91 8.23
N GLU A 17 63.35 -39.25 7.97
CA GLU A 17 62.36 -39.64 9.01
C GLU A 17 61.13 -40.38 8.40
N PRO A 18 60.48 -41.31 9.15
CA PRO A 18 59.50 -42.26 8.61
C PRO A 18 58.04 -41.82 8.85
N GLY A 19 57.23 -41.75 7.79
CA GLY A 19 55.81 -41.39 7.84
C GLY A 19 54.88 -42.54 7.44
N SER A 20 53.99 -42.91 8.35
CA SER A 20 53.19 -44.14 8.44
C SER A 20 52.16 -44.43 7.34
N ALA A 21 52.05 -45.73 7.05
CA ALA A 21 50.83 -46.54 6.89
C ALA A 21 49.76 -46.17 5.84
N ALA A 22 49.52 -47.16 4.96
CA ALA A 22 48.49 -47.25 3.94
C ALA A 22 47.09 -46.76 4.38
N ASN A 23 46.62 -45.69 3.76
CA ASN A 23 45.25 -45.20 3.93
C ASN A 23 44.25 -46.04 3.12
N LYS A 24 43.29 -46.65 3.85
CA LYS A 24 42.13 -47.37 3.32
C LYS A 24 41.33 -46.50 2.35
N ARG A 25 40.95 -47.11 1.22
CA ARG A 25 40.22 -46.51 0.10
C ARG A 25 38.91 -45.82 0.50
N ARG A 26 38.76 -44.58 0.04
CA ARG A 26 37.50 -43.82 0.09
C ARG A 26 36.58 -44.27 -1.06
N ARG A 27 35.37 -44.73 -0.74
CA ARG A 27 34.34 -45.09 -1.74
C ARG A 27 33.76 -43.80 -2.33
N ILE A 28 33.86 -43.62 -3.64
CA ILE A 28 33.33 -42.43 -4.33
C ILE A 28 31.90 -42.68 -4.82
N GLY A 29 31.05 -41.66 -4.72
CA GLY A 29 29.63 -41.75 -5.10
C GLY A 29 29.34 -41.68 -6.60
N LEU A 30 30.27 -41.17 -7.41
CA LEU A 30 30.13 -41.05 -8.87
C LEU A 30 31.49 -41.17 -9.56
N ALA A 31 31.60 -42.08 -10.53
CA ALA A 31 32.78 -42.23 -11.39
C ALA A 31 32.63 -41.40 -12.68
N CYS A 32 33.74 -40.94 -13.27
CA CYS A 32 33.71 -40.22 -14.55
C CYS A 32 33.25 -41.12 -15.71
N ASN A 33 32.77 -40.50 -16.79
CA ASN A 33 32.25 -41.20 -17.96
C ASN A 33 33.31 -42.11 -18.59
N ALA A 34 34.54 -41.61 -18.74
CA ALA A 34 35.64 -42.38 -19.33
C ALA A 34 35.97 -43.66 -18.53
N CYS A 35 36.07 -43.58 -17.20
CA CYS A 35 36.30 -44.76 -16.36
C CYS A 35 35.07 -45.68 -16.30
N ARG A 36 33.85 -45.11 -16.32
CA ARG A 36 32.60 -45.87 -16.30
C ARG A 36 32.42 -46.70 -17.57
N THR A 37 32.66 -46.10 -18.74
CA THR A 37 32.59 -46.77 -20.04
C THR A 37 33.64 -47.89 -20.16
N ARG A 38 34.83 -47.68 -19.61
CA ARG A 38 35.91 -48.70 -19.62
C ARG A 38 35.86 -49.69 -18.48
N LYS A 39 34.89 -49.56 -17.57
CA LYS A 39 34.79 -50.33 -16.33
C LYS A 39 36.10 -50.34 -15.53
N SER A 40 36.85 -49.24 -15.59
CA SER A 40 38.11 -49.06 -14.86
C SER A 40 37.88 -48.30 -13.56
N ARG A 41 38.83 -48.41 -12.62
CA ARG A 41 38.69 -47.77 -11.30
C ARG A 41 38.89 -46.26 -11.43
N CYS A 42 37.89 -45.50 -10.99
CA CYS A 42 37.95 -44.04 -10.87
C CYS A 42 38.20 -43.66 -9.41
N ASP A 43 39.09 -42.70 -9.18
CA ASP A 43 39.38 -42.14 -7.84
C ASP A 43 38.61 -40.83 -7.55
N GLY A 44 37.81 -40.34 -8.50
CA GLY A 44 36.89 -39.23 -8.30
C GLY A 44 37.55 -37.84 -8.25
N GLN A 45 38.86 -37.75 -8.49
CA GLN A 45 39.55 -36.46 -8.55
C GLN A 45 39.05 -35.62 -9.73
N ARG A 46 39.04 -34.30 -9.56
CA ARG A 46 38.67 -33.32 -10.59
C ARG A 46 39.77 -32.25 -10.70
N PRO A 47 40.06 -31.71 -11.90
CA PRO A 47 39.26 -31.80 -13.13
C PRO A 47 39.28 -33.17 -13.81
N SER A 48 40.36 -33.94 -13.68
CA SER A 48 40.48 -35.30 -14.23
C SER A 48 40.90 -36.31 -13.17
N CYS A 49 40.37 -37.53 -13.26
CA CYS A 49 40.72 -38.62 -12.33
C CYS A 49 42.09 -39.20 -12.68
N SER A 50 42.83 -39.75 -11.71
CA SER A 50 44.22 -40.19 -11.94
C SER A 50 44.34 -41.25 -13.02
N SER A 51 43.34 -42.14 -13.13
CA SER A 51 43.31 -43.16 -14.19
C SER A 51 43.14 -42.54 -15.58
N CYS A 52 42.35 -41.47 -15.72
CA CYS A 52 42.18 -40.77 -16.99
C CYS A 52 43.41 -39.95 -17.36
N ILE A 53 44.08 -39.32 -16.38
CA ILE A 53 45.33 -38.58 -16.59
C ILE A 53 46.43 -39.54 -17.06
N SER A 54 46.61 -40.66 -16.35
CA SER A 54 47.68 -41.62 -16.68
C SER A 54 47.53 -42.29 -18.03
N LEU A 55 46.30 -42.35 -18.55
CA LEU A 55 45.98 -42.98 -19.83
C LEU A 55 45.70 -41.95 -20.94
N ASP A 56 45.85 -40.65 -20.62
CA ASP A 56 45.59 -39.50 -21.49
C ASP A 56 44.22 -39.53 -22.17
N PHE A 57 43.16 -39.57 -21.35
CA PHE A 57 41.78 -39.56 -21.82
C PHE A 57 40.96 -38.45 -21.21
N ASP A 58 40.04 -37.93 -22.01
CA ASP A 58 39.12 -36.87 -21.61
C ASP A 58 38.16 -37.34 -20.49
N CYS A 59 38.25 -36.66 -19.35
CA CYS A 59 37.63 -37.09 -18.09
C CYS A 59 36.42 -36.23 -17.76
N GLN A 60 35.28 -36.53 -18.39
CA GLN A 60 34.04 -35.79 -18.16
C GLN A 60 33.13 -36.50 -17.16
N TYR A 61 32.45 -35.74 -16.30
CA TYR A 61 31.42 -36.22 -15.39
C TYR A 61 30.09 -35.61 -15.82
N GLU A 62 29.12 -36.44 -16.18
CA GLU A 62 27.79 -35.98 -16.60
C GLU A 62 27.00 -35.41 -15.40
N SER A 63 26.44 -34.21 -15.56
CA SER A 63 25.50 -33.62 -14.61
C SER A 63 24.10 -34.17 -14.88
N SER A 64 23.67 -35.16 -14.11
CA SER A 64 22.27 -35.57 -14.12
C SER A 64 21.47 -34.63 -13.21
N GLU A 65 20.36 -34.10 -13.72
CA GLU A 65 19.41 -33.18 -13.04
C GLU A 65 18.59 -33.86 -11.91
N SER A 66 19.17 -34.84 -11.20
CA SER A 66 18.49 -35.52 -10.10
C SER A 66 19.49 -35.99 -9.04
N ALA A 67 20.06 -35.05 -8.28
CA ALA A 67 20.69 -35.31 -6.99
C ALA A 67 20.87 -33.99 -6.20
N THR A 68 19.87 -33.65 -5.38
CA THR A 68 20.01 -32.73 -4.24
C THR A 68 21.01 -33.29 -3.25
N ASN A 69 22.22 -32.71 -3.22
CA ASN A 69 23.16 -32.63 -2.07
C ASN A 69 24.47 -31.99 -2.56
N VAL A 70 24.55 -30.66 -2.58
CA VAL A 70 25.80 -29.95 -2.87
C VAL A 70 26.66 -29.94 -1.61
N ILE A 71 27.64 -30.83 -1.57
CA ILE A 71 28.79 -30.74 -0.68
C ILE A 71 29.73 -29.68 -1.30
N VAL A 72 29.76 -28.49 -0.71
CA VAL A 72 30.65 -27.39 -1.11
C VAL A 72 32.10 -27.78 -0.83
N ARG A 73 32.99 -27.58 -1.81
CA ARG A 73 34.43 -27.87 -1.70
C ARG A 73 35.13 -26.85 -0.82
N LYS A 74 35.99 -27.34 0.09
CA LYS A 74 36.89 -26.56 0.96
C LYS A 74 37.78 -25.57 0.19
N ASP A 75 38.05 -25.86 -1.09
CA ASP A 75 38.90 -25.02 -1.94
C ASP A 75 38.19 -23.72 -2.37
N TYR A 76 36.87 -23.75 -2.55
CA TYR A 76 36.06 -22.55 -2.85
C TYR A 76 35.94 -21.64 -1.63
N MET A 77 35.85 -22.22 -0.42
CA MET A 77 35.96 -21.44 0.82
C MET A 77 37.35 -20.84 1.00
N SER A 78 38.42 -21.58 0.67
CA SER A 78 39.78 -21.03 0.78
C SER A 78 40.07 -19.92 -0.23
N ASP A 79 39.48 -19.99 -1.44
CA ASP A 79 39.58 -18.93 -2.44
C ASP A 79 38.77 -17.70 -2.03
N LEU A 80 37.60 -17.90 -1.42
CA LEU A 80 36.81 -16.82 -0.81
C LEU A 80 37.54 -16.17 0.37
N ASP A 81 38.16 -16.96 1.26
CA ASP A 81 38.97 -16.45 2.38
C ASP A 81 40.20 -15.70 1.87
N HIS A 82 40.85 -16.18 0.81
CA HIS A 82 41.97 -15.46 0.20
C HIS A 82 41.53 -14.15 -0.47
N ARG A 83 40.37 -14.15 -1.15
CA ARG A 83 39.81 -12.95 -1.77
C ARG A 83 39.33 -11.93 -0.72
N MET A 84 38.72 -12.39 0.37
CA MET A 84 38.35 -11.54 1.50
C MET A 84 39.59 -10.95 2.16
N ALA A 85 40.61 -11.76 2.45
CA ALA A 85 41.85 -11.27 3.05
C ALA A 85 42.58 -10.26 2.14
N ASN A 86 42.50 -10.40 0.81
CA ASN A 86 43.07 -9.43 -0.13
C ASN A 86 42.25 -8.13 -0.19
N MET A 87 40.92 -8.25 -0.12
CA MET A 87 40.01 -7.10 -0.06
C MET A 87 40.22 -6.32 1.22
N GLU A 88 40.29 -7.00 2.36
CA GLU A 88 40.58 -6.41 3.68
C GLU A 88 41.94 -5.73 3.69
N ARG A 89 42.99 -6.34 3.10
CA ARG A 89 44.30 -5.69 2.97
C ARG A 89 44.26 -4.43 2.11
N THR A 90 43.43 -4.41 1.08
CA THR A 90 43.27 -3.25 0.17
C THR A 90 42.52 -2.13 0.87
N VAL A 91 41.44 -2.47 1.59
CA VAL A 91 40.67 -1.52 2.40
C VAL A 91 41.53 -0.97 3.54
N GLN A 92 42.31 -1.81 4.22
CA GLN A 92 43.22 -1.37 5.28
C GLN A 92 44.31 -0.43 4.73
N ARG A 93 44.90 -0.73 3.56
CA ARG A 93 45.84 0.17 2.88
C ARG A 93 45.22 1.52 2.52
N LEU A 94 43.99 1.52 2.00
CA LEU A 94 43.26 2.75 1.73
C LEU A 94 42.96 3.53 3.01
N ASN A 95 42.63 2.84 4.09
CA ASN A 95 42.37 3.44 5.40
C ASN A 95 43.65 3.99 6.06
N ASP A 96 44.80 3.33 5.84
CA ASP A 96 46.12 3.80 6.30
C ASP A 96 46.62 4.99 5.46
N VAL A 97 46.31 5.04 4.16
CA VAL A 97 46.52 6.24 3.31
C VAL A 97 45.62 7.38 3.77
N LEU A 98 44.34 7.13 4.06
CA LEU A 98 43.43 8.14 4.59
C LEU A 98 43.81 8.61 6.00
N LYS A 99 44.32 7.74 6.87
CA LYS A 99 44.84 8.12 8.20
C LYS A 99 46.17 8.86 8.12
N GLY A 100 47.00 8.59 7.10
CA GLY A 100 48.20 9.36 6.80
C GLY A 100 47.91 10.79 6.31
N HIS A 101 46.73 11.04 5.75
CA HIS A 101 46.28 12.37 5.32
C HIS A 101 45.45 13.12 6.38
N LEU A 102 45.12 12.48 7.51
CA LEU A 102 44.36 13.05 8.61
C LEU A 102 45.05 12.74 9.95
N SER A 103 46.22 13.34 10.17
CA SER A 103 46.73 13.57 11.51
C SER A 103 47.27 15.00 11.63
N PRO A 104 46.89 15.76 12.68
CA PRO A 104 47.26 17.16 12.83
C PRO A 104 48.63 17.29 13.51
N CYS A 105 49.62 17.84 12.80
CA CYS A 105 50.76 18.49 13.44
C CYS A 105 50.51 19.99 13.47
N ALA A 106 49.98 20.48 14.60
CA ALA A 106 50.25 21.84 15.03
C ALA A 106 51.68 21.86 15.59
N ASP A 107 52.59 22.58 14.94
CA ASP A 107 53.46 23.53 15.65
C ASP A 107 54.29 24.43 14.71
N SER A 108 54.00 25.73 14.82
CA SER A 108 54.99 26.79 15.08
C SER A 108 56.07 27.17 14.04
N ARG A 109 55.82 28.34 13.43
CA ARG A 109 56.72 29.54 13.27
C ARG A 109 57.60 29.73 12.01
N SER A 110 57.45 30.96 11.47
CA SER A 110 58.43 31.82 10.75
C SER A 110 58.74 31.44 9.29
N CYS A 111 59.07 32.30 8.33
CA CYS A 111 59.11 33.74 8.13
C CYS A 111 59.53 33.95 6.65
N ASP A 112 59.04 35.04 6.05
CA ASP A 112 59.66 35.85 4.98
C ASP A 112 59.62 35.52 3.47
N SER A 113 59.13 36.55 2.77
CA SER A 113 59.74 37.26 1.62
C SER A 113 59.44 36.89 0.15
N THR A 114 58.70 37.84 -0.45
CA THR A 114 58.99 38.61 -1.69
C THR A 114 58.57 38.15 -3.10
N ARG A 115 57.68 38.98 -3.69
CA ARG A 115 57.71 39.63 -5.05
C ARG A 115 57.65 38.71 -6.30
N THR A 116 56.94 38.97 -7.41
CA THR A 116 56.27 40.17 -7.97
C THR A 116 55.40 39.77 -9.19
N SER A 117 54.19 40.34 -9.25
CA SER A 117 53.49 40.97 -10.40
C SER A 117 53.07 40.22 -11.70
N HIS A 118 51.75 40.36 -11.95
CA HIS A 118 51.02 40.53 -13.23
C HIS A 118 50.60 39.28 -14.03
N GLN A 119 49.29 38.94 -13.99
CA GLN A 119 48.29 39.16 -15.07
C GLN A 119 46.99 38.36 -14.82
N SER A 120 45.85 38.99 -15.16
CA SER A 120 44.54 38.38 -15.50
C SER A 120 43.66 37.83 -14.36
N ALA A 121 42.54 38.52 -14.11
CA ALA A 121 41.43 38.07 -13.27
C ALA A 121 40.53 37.06 -14.00
N PRO A 122 39.94 36.11 -13.25
CA PRO A 122 38.50 35.90 -13.34
C PRO A 122 37.80 36.02 -11.96
N PRO A 123 36.48 36.26 -11.95
CA PRO A 123 35.69 36.58 -10.76
C PRO A 123 35.22 35.33 -9.99
N LEU A 124 34.78 35.62 -8.76
CA LEU A 124 34.25 34.72 -7.73
C LEU A 124 33.25 33.67 -8.23
N MET A 125 33.40 32.44 -7.71
CA MET A 125 32.31 31.47 -7.64
C MET A 125 31.86 31.20 -6.20
N PRO A 126 30.57 30.87 -6.01
CA PRO A 126 29.89 30.73 -4.73
C PRO A 126 29.93 29.30 -4.19
N ILE A 127 29.61 29.20 -2.91
CA ILE A 127 29.39 28.00 -2.11
C ILE A 127 28.26 27.16 -2.74
N ARG A 128 28.50 25.85 -2.93
CA ARG A 128 27.48 24.85 -3.31
C ARG A 128 27.39 23.77 -2.23
N ALA A 129 26.13 23.42 -1.92
CA ALA A 129 25.68 22.44 -0.96
C ALA A 129 26.10 21.00 -1.32
N ASP A 130 26.26 20.17 -0.28
CA ASP A 130 26.56 18.74 -0.37
C ASP A 130 25.25 17.93 -0.27
N PRO A 131 24.92 17.04 -1.23
CA PRO A 131 23.72 16.21 -1.20
C PRO A 131 23.99 14.81 -0.61
N THR A 132 22.91 14.17 -0.14
CA THR A 132 22.72 12.72 0.12
C THR A 132 23.28 12.10 1.41
N GLN A 133 22.37 11.69 2.30
CA GLN A 133 22.47 10.41 3.01
C GLN A 133 21.15 9.64 2.88
N THR A 134 21.16 8.69 1.96
CA THR A 134 20.20 7.60 1.80
C THR A 134 20.43 6.58 2.91
N ARG A 135 19.38 6.15 3.62
CA ARG A 135 19.40 4.91 4.42
C ARG A 135 18.21 4.04 4.05
N VAL A 136 18.55 2.85 3.56
CA VAL A 136 17.64 1.76 3.22
C VAL A 136 17.56 0.79 4.40
N THR A 137 16.40 0.13 4.53
CA THR A 137 16.07 -1.15 5.19
C THR A 137 15.23 -1.10 6.48
N GLY A 138 13.95 -1.47 6.31
CA GLY A 138 13.02 -1.99 7.31
C GLY A 138 11.85 -2.64 6.57
N LEU A 139 11.74 -3.97 6.65
CA LEU A 139 10.81 -4.80 5.88
C LEU A 139 9.43 -4.83 6.57
N GLU A 140 8.46 -4.09 6.03
CA GLU A 140 7.02 -4.20 6.33
C GLU A 140 6.38 -5.36 5.52
N GLU A 141 5.36 -6.02 6.08
CA GLU A 141 4.41 -6.81 5.28
C GLU A 141 3.28 -5.89 4.78
N PRO A 142 2.94 -5.90 3.47
CA PRO A 142 1.86 -5.07 2.94
C PRO A 142 0.49 -5.61 3.38
N GLN A 143 -0.33 -4.76 3.99
CA GLN A 143 -1.75 -5.06 4.28
C GLN A 143 -2.60 -4.84 3.01
N ASP A 144 -3.64 -5.66 2.82
CA ASP A 144 -4.55 -5.66 1.66
C ASP A 144 -5.37 -4.34 1.45
N GLU A 145 -5.13 -3.28 2.24
CA GLU A 145 -5.78 -1.97 2.12
C GLU A 145 -4.97 -0.90 1.36
N ASP A 146 -3.87 -1.25 0.70
CA ASP A 146 -3.04 -0.37 -0.16
C ASP A 146 -3.75 0.13 -1.45
N ALA A 147 -5.08 0.22 -1.46
CA ALA A 147 -5.89 0.48 -2.65
C ALA A 147 -6.49 1.90 -2.73
N ALA A 148 -5.80 2.92 -2.22
CA ALA A 148 -6.14 4.31 -2.61
C ALA A 148 -5.88 4.55 -4.11
N THR A 149 -4.97 3.79 -4.72
CA THR A 149 -4.69 3.83 -6.15
C THR A 149 -5.61 2.86 -6.90
N ASN A 150 -6.43 3.35 -7.84
CA ASN A 150 -7.20 2.47 -8.73
C ASN A 150 -6.31 1.67 -9.70
N GLY A 151 -6.88 0.66 -10.37
CA GLY A 151 -6.18 -0.28 -11.27
C GLY A 151 -5.33 0.33 -12.39
N MET A 152 -5.45 1.64 -12.66
CA MET A 152 -4.71 2.40 -13.68
C MET A 152 -4.00 3.64 -13.12
N ALA A 153 -3.81 3.74 -11.80
CA ALA A 153 -3.14 4.86 -11.12
C ALA A 153 -3.68 6.26 -11.45
N MET A 154 -5.01 6.40 -11.53
CA MET A 154 -5.70 7.66 -11.84
C MET A 154 -6.20 8.42 -10.59
N ILE A 155 -6.00 7.90 -9.38
CA ILE A 155 -6.38 8.53 -8.11
C ILE A 155 -5.12 8.79 -7.30
N PHE A 156 -5.09 9.94 -6.63
CA PHE A 156 -3.97 10.37 -5.81
C PHE A 156 -3.89 9.55 -4.54
N VAL A 157 -2.69 9.06 -4.33
CA VAL A 157 -2.16 8.66 -3.04
C VAL A 157 -2.17 9.91 -2.16
N GLU A 158 -2.99 9.90 -1.11
CA GLU A 158 -2.72 10.74 0.08
C GLU A 158 -1.31 10.38 0.57
N GLU A 159 -0.57 11.39 1.01
CA GLU A 159 0.91 11.53 1.11
C GLU A 159 1.69 10.45 1.92
N HIS A 160 1.09 9.31 2.24
CA HIS A 160 1.64 8.32 3.16
C HIS A 160 1.68 6.86 2.65
N THR A 161 1.52 6.57 1.35
CA THR A 161 1.82 5.19 0.88
C THR A 161 3.32 4.99 0.68
N SER A 162 3.89 3.91 1.23
CA SER A 162 5.26 3.44 0.94
C SER A 162 5.44 2.86 -0.47
N ALA A 163 4.40 2.90 -1.31
CA ALA A 163 4.40 2.39 -2.66
C ALA A 163 5.24 3.25 -3.62
N PHE A 164 6.14 2.61 -4.35
CA PHE A 164 6.96 3.25 -5.37
C PHE A 164 6.12 3.60 -6.63
N PHE A 165 6.14 4.88 -7.01
CA PHE A 165 5.59 5.40 -8.26
C PHE A 165 6.67 6.16 -9.04
N GLY A 166 7.18 5.56 -10.10
CA GLY A 166 8.23 6.14 -10.94
C GLY A 166 7.76 7.27 -11.85
N GLU A 167 8.74 7.88 -12.52
CA GLU A 167 8.60 9.14 -13.27
C GLU A 167 7.57 9.09 -14.41
N ALA A 168 7.38 7.92 -15.04
CA ALA A 168 6.40 7.72 -16.10
C ALA A 168 4.93 7.80 -15.64
N SER A 169 4.67 7.63 -14.34
CA SER A 169 3.31 7.56 -13.78
C SER A 169 2.57 8.90 -13.84
N ASN A 170 1.23 8.85 -13.85
CA ASN A 170 0.40 10.05 -13.71
C ASN A 170 0.54 10.72 -12.34
N ILE A 171 0.85 9.95 -11.30
CA ILE A 171 1.04 10.46 -9.94
C ILE A 171 2.23 11.43 -9.89
N ASN A 172 3.39 11.03 -10.43
CA ASN A 172 4.58 11.89 -10.49
C ASN A 172 4.33 13.20 -11.26
N PHE A 173 3.67 13.11 -12.43
CA PHE A 173 3.37 14.31 -13.21
C PHE A 173 2.41 15.25 -12.49
N THR A 174 1.42 14.73 -11.77
CA THR A 174 0.54 15.58 -10.98
C THR A 174 1.26 16.31 -9.86
N GLN A 175 2.17 15.64 -9.14
CA GLN A 175 2.97 16.28 -8.09
C GLN A 175 3.73 17.49 -8.64
N LEU A 176 4.26 17.38 -9.86
CA LEU A 176 4.87 18.51 -10.57
C LEU A 176 3.88 19.66 -10.83
N LEU A 177 2.65 19.35 -11.27
CA LEU A 177 1.61 20.37 -11.52
C LEU A 177 1.18 21.08 -10.23
N LEU A 178 0.96 20.34 -9.14
CA LEU A 178 0.59 20.93 -7.85
C LEU A 178 1.68 21.86 -7.32
N ARG A 179 2.96 21.48 -7.47
CA ARG A 179 4.10 22.33 -7.13
C ARG A 179 4.11 23.64 -7.93
N ALA A 180 3.83 23.55 -9.24
CA ALA A 180 3.75 24.73 -10.10
C ALA A 180 2.59 25.66 -9.69
N VAL A 181 1.41 25.09 -9.39
CA VAL A 181 0.24 25.84 -8.88
C VAL A 181 0.57 26.60 -7.59
N ALA A 182 1.24 25.95 -6.64
CA ALA A 182 1.62 26.58 -5.36
C ALA A 182 2.53 27.81 -5.61
N ILE A 183 3.53 27.68 -6.47
CA ILE A 183 4.46 28.78 -6.80
C ILE A 183 3.75 29.95 -7.50
N ALA A 184 2.82 29.65 -8.42
CA ALA A 184 2.06 30.64 -9.15
C ALA A 184 1.13 31.50 -8.27
N ARG A 185 0.66 30.97 -7.13
CA ARG A 185 -0.28 31.65 -6.22
C ARG A 185 0.40 32.53 -5.17
N HIS A 186 1.69 32.31 -4.87
CA HIS A 186 2.40 33.00 -3.79
C HIS A 186 3.31 34.18 -4.23
N SER A 187 3.31 34.56 -5.52
CA SER A 187 4.26 35.54 -6.10
C SER A 187 3.92 37.04 -5.85
N GLY A 188 3.14 37.41 -4.82
CA GLY A 188 2.48 38.73 -4.71
C GLY A 188 2.75 39.63 -3.48
N THR A 189 3.70 39.35 -2.57
CA THR A 189 3.93 40.23 -1.38
C THR A 189 5.39 40.19 -0.89
N GLU A 190 5.98 41.36 -0.58
CA GLU A 190 7.42 41.56 -0.31
C GLU A 190 7.81 41.73 1.19
N MET A 191 9.03 41.26 1.55
CA MET A 191 9.97 41.58 2.67
C MET A 191 9.80 40.93 4.08
N PRO A 192 10.86 40.82 4.93
CA PRO A 192 12.30 40.60 4.71
C PRO A 192 12.94 39.45 5.54
N GLY A 193 13.88 38.71 4.93
CA GLY A 193 15.08 38.13 5.56
C GLY A 193 14.96 36.87 6.43
N LEU A 194 15.12 35.68 5.86
CA LEU A 194 15.69 34.52 6.56
C LEU A 194 16.35 33.52 5.61
N LYS A 195 17.48 32.97 6.06
CA LYS A 195 18.38 32.05 5.36
C LYS A 195 17.72 30.70 5.05
N ASP A 196 18.17 30.11 3.94
CA ASP A 196 17.88 28.75 3.45
C ASP A 196 17.79 27.70 4.55
N ASN A 197 16.59 27.13 4.68
CA ASN A 197 16.33 25.72 4.97
C ASN A 197 14.91 25.46 4.45
N PHE A 198 14.79 24.62 3.41
CA PHE A 198 13.53 24.34 2.73
C PHE A 198 12.52 23.68 3.68
N GLY A 199 11.72 24.51 4.34
CA GLY A 199 10.46 24.16 4.97
C GLY A 199 9.38 23.94 3.91
N VAL A 200 8.63 22.87 4.13
CA VAL A 200 7.32 22.56 3.57
C VAL A 200 6.40 23.77 3.81
N VAL A 201 5.89 24.36 2.74
CA VAL A 201 4.88 25.43 2.80
C VAL A 201 3.51 24.76 2.67
N ASP A 202 2.77 24.85 3.76
CA ASP A 202 1.32 24.99 3.91
C ASP A 202 0.45 24.69 2.68
N ASP A 203 -0.25 23.55 2.75
CA ASP A 203 -1.41 23.25 1.92
C ASP A 203 -2.69 23.81 2.57
N ALA A 204 -2.82 25.14 2.52
CA ALA A 204 -4.06 25.85 2.84
C ALA A 204 -4.56 26.58 1.59
N SER A 205 -4.87 25.86 0.51
CA SER A 205 -5.85 26.31 -0.52
C SER A 205 -6.21 25.27 -1.59
N VAL A 206 -6.18 23.97 -1.27
CA VAL A 206 -6.77 22.91 -2.12
C VAL A 206 -7.79 22.06 -1.34
N SER A 207 -8.18 22.46 -0.14
CA SER A 207 -9.21 21.77 0.62
C SER A 207 -10.58 22.28 0.19
N ASN A 208 -11.31 21.46 -0.56
CA ASN A 208 -12.76 21.22 -0.47
C ASN A 208 -13.33 20.81 -1.83
N LEU A 209 -13.20 19.52 -2.17
CA LEU A 209 -14.34 18.86 -2.82
C LEU A 209 -14.93 17.84 -1.86
N PRO A 210 -16.26 17.85 -1.65
CA PRO A 210 -16.93 16.77 -0.98
C PRO A 210 -16.77 15.52 -1.86
N HIS A 211 -15.96 14.57 -1.40
CA HIS A 211 -16.06 13.20 -1.88
C HIS A 211 -17.41 12.66 -1.42
N GLY A 212 -18.46 12.97 -2.20
CA GLY A 212 -19.74 12.30 -2.18
C GLY A 212 -19.49 10.80 -2.09
N GLN A 213 -19.72 10.28 -0.89
CA GLN A 213 -19.77 8.87 -0.60
C GLN A 213 -20.98 8.34 -1.36
N LEU A 214 -20.74 7.90 -2.59
CA LEU A 214 -21.52 6.81 -3.14
C LEU A 214 -21.25 5.64 -2.21
N HIS A 215 -22.16 5.49 -1.25
CA HIS A 215 -22.35 4.29 -0.47
C HIS A 215 -22.08 3.08 -1.37
N SER A 216 -21.01 2.34 -1.10
CA SER A 216 -21.07 0.90 -1.25
C SER A 216 -22.08 0.43 -0.20
N THR A 217 -23.36 0.66 -0.51
CA THR A 217 -24.46 -0.03 0.13
C THR A 217 -24.13 -1.49 -0.12
N ALA A 218 -23.66 -2.17 0.92
CA ALA A 218 -23.87 -3.59 1.04
C ALA A 218 -25.39 -3.76 0.89
N LEU A 219 -25.81 -4.03 -0.35
CA LEU A 219 -27.12 -4.58 -0.57
C LEU A 219 -27.14 -5.80 0.34
N SER A 220 -28.08 -5.79 1.27
CA SER A 220 -28.50 -6.99 1.96
C SER A 220 -28.88 -8.01 0.89
N THR A 221 -27.92 -8.82 0.44
CA THR A 221 -28.25 -10.09 -0.20
C THR A 221 -28.74 -10.96 0.92
N THR A 222 -30.07 -10.95 1.05
CA THR A 222 -30.84 -12.12 1.43
C THR A 222 -30.09 -13.37 0.96
N ALA A 223 -29.89 -14.29 1.89
CA ALA A 223 -29.28 -15.58 1.65
C ALA A 223 -29.90 -16.24 0.40
N LEU A 224 -29.15 -16.22 -0.69
CA LEU A 224 -29.23 -17.20 -1.76
C LEU A 224 -27.86 -17.85 -1.83
N ASP A 225 -27.73 -18.84 -0.95
CA ASP A 225 -26.73 -19.88 -0.99
C ASP A 225 -26.54 -20.35 -2.44
N THR A 226 -25.54 -19.82 -3.14
CA THR A 226 -25.22 -20.25 -4.50
C THR A 226 -23.80 -20.77 -4.48
N SER A 227 -23.71 -22.10 -4.49
CA SER A 227 -22.50 -22.88 -4.71
C SER A 227 -21.51 -22.18 -5.65
N ILE A 228 -20.20 -22.29 -5.37
CA ILE A 228 -19.13 -21.81 -6.26
C ILE A 228 -19.20 -22.42 -7.67
N THR A 229 -19.94 -23.53 -7.84
CA THR A 229 -20.20 -24.20 -9.12
C THR A 229 -21.55 -23.83 -9.74
N SER A 230 -22.30 -22.91 -9.15
CA SER A 230 -23.60 -22.47 -9.66
C SER A 230 -23.42 -21.74 -10.99
N LEU A 231 -24.22 -22.13 -11.98
CA LEU A 231 -24.25 -21.52 -13.31
C LEU A 231 -25.55 -20.73 -13.50
N PRO A 232 -25.51 -19.59 -14.21
CA PRO A 232 -26.73 -18.85 -14.55
C PRO A 232 -27.56 -19.59 -15.61
N PRO A 233 -28.81 -19.17 -15.85
CA PRO A 233 -29.67 -19.75 -16.88
C PRO A 233 -29.02 -19.74 -18.27
N PHE A 234 -29.34 -20.74 -19.09
CA PHE A 234 -28.76 -20.91 -20.43
C PHE A 234 -28.84 -19.67 -21.34
N PRO A 235 -29.96 -18.92 -21.43
CA PRO A 235 -30.02 -17.71 -22.24
C PRO A 235 -29.03 -16.64 -21.77
N GLU A 236 -28.83 -16.51 -20.46
CA GLU A 236 -27.92 -15.54 -19.85
C GLU A 236 -26.45 -15.92 -20.10
N MET A 237 -26.12 -17.22 -20.03
CA MET A 237 -24.78 -17.71 -20.37
C MET A 237 -24.41 -17.42 -21.83
N ASN A 238 -25.32 -17.70 -22.77
CA ASN A 238 -25.07 -17.43 -24.19
C ASN A 238 -24.91 -15.93 -24.46
N SER A 239 -25.82 -15.11 -23.90
CA SER A 239 -25.75 -13.66 -24.03
C SER A 239 -24.44 -13.09 -23.47
N SER A 240 -23.97 -13.61 -22.33
CA SER A 240 -22.70 -13.20 -21.73
C SER A 240 -21.49 -13.62 -22.57
N LEU A 241 -21.50 -14.84 -23.15
CA LEU A 241 -20.46 -15.28 -24.09
C LEU A 241 -20.40 -14.39 -25.33
N ASP A 242 -21.56 -14.12 -25.93
CA ASP A 242 -21.66 -13.28 -27.12
C ASP A 242 -21.19 -11.85 -26.82
N MET A 243 -21.60 -11.29 -25.68
CA MET A 243 -21.17 -9.97 -25.24
C MET A 243 -19.63 -9.92 -25.08
N TYR A 244 -19.03 -10.92 -24.44
CA TYR A 244 -17.57 -10.98 -24.27
C TYR A 244 -16.85 -11.01 -25.61
N PHE A 245 -17.20 -11.94 -26.51
CA PHE A 245 -16.51 -12.09 -27.80
C PHE A 245 -16.76 -10.93 -28.76
N ASN A 246 -17.85 -10.17 -28.59
CA ASN A 246 -18.13 -8.94 -29.36
C ASN A 246 -17.52 -7.67 -28.78
N THR A 247 -16.96 -7.71 -27.56
CA THR A 247 -16.38 -6.55 -26.87
C THR A 247 -14.93 -6.81 -26.47
N VAL A 248 -14.70 -7.32 -25.26
CA VAL A 248 -13.37 -7.56 -24.67
C VAL A 248 -12.57 -8.55 -25.49
N GLY A 249 -13.19 -9.63 -25.97
CA GLY A 249 -12.54 -10.66 -26.77
C GLY A 249 -12.02 -10.15 -28.12
N VAL A 250 -12.62 -9.08 -28.67
CA VAL A 250 -12.13 -8.41 -29.89
C VAL A 250 -10.86 -7.61 -29.60
N VAL A 251 -10.85 -6.88 -28.48
CA VAL A 251 -9.72 -6.02 -28.09
C VAL A 251 -8.54 -6.87 -27.59
N PHE A 252 -8.84 -8.01 -26.96
CA PHE A 252 -7.87 -8.95 -26.39
C PHE A 252 -8.12 -10.38 -26.91
N PRO A 253 -7.75 -10.68 -28.17
CA PRO A 253 -8.09 -11.96 -28.82
C PRO A 253 -7.15 -13.11 -28.42
N PHE A 254 -6.98 -13.35 -27.11
CA PHE A 254 -6.14 -14.44 -26.59
C PHE A 254 -6.90 -15.75 -26.31
N ILE A 255 -8.23 -15.69 -26.26
CA ILE A 255 -9.11 -16.85 -26.12
C ILE A 255 -9.72 -17.18 -27.48
N HIS A 256 -9.63 -18.45 -27.90
CA HIS A 256 -10.30 -18.90 -29.11
C HIS A 256 -11.79 -19.03 -28.89
N GLU A 257 -12.58 -18.27 -29.65
CA GLU A 257 -14.03 -18.35 -29.58
C GLU A 257 -14.55 -19.74 -29.95
N GLU A 258 -14.14 -20.30 -31.09
CA GLU A 258 -14.67 -21.58 -31.58
C GLU A 258 -14.35 -22.73 -30.61
N THR A 259 -13.11 -22.85 -30.14
CA THR A 259 -12.77 -23.87 -29.13
C THR A 259 -13.53 -23.67 -27.82
N THR A 260 -13.74 -22.42 -27.39
CA THR A 260 -14.50 -22.12 -26.17
C THR A 260 -15.97 -22.52 -26.33
N ARG A 261 -16.58 -22.18 -27.47
CA ARG A 261 -17.98 -22.52 -27.79
C ARG A 261 -18.18 -24.02 -27.96
N ASN A 262 -17.23 -24.74 -28.57
CA ASN A 262 -17.27 -26.20 -28.68
C ASN A 262 -17.18 -26.86 -27.30
N THR A 263 -16.26 -26.40 -26.45
CA THR A 263 -16.14 -26.92 -25.07
C THR A 263 -17.39 -26.59 -24.25
N TYR A 264 -17.98 -25.42 -24.46
CA TYR A 264 -19.24 -25.00 -23.83
C TYR A 264 -20.41 -25.87 -24.28
N ALA A 265 -20.53 -26.19 -25.57
CA ALA A 265 -21.55 -27.09 -26.09
C ALA A 265 -21.40 -28.51 -25.51
N GLU A 266 -20.18 -29.06 -25.46
CA GLU A 266 -19.92 -30.37 -24.84
C GLU A 266 -20.29 -30.37 -23.34
N CYS A 267 -19.98 -29.29 -22.62
CA CYS A 267 -20.37 -29.15 -21.22
C CYS A 267 -21.89 -29.06 -21.06
N LEU A 268 -22.58 -28.36 -21.97
CA LEU A 268 -24.03 -28.24 -21.96
C LEU A 268 -24.71 -29.59 -22.17
N GLU A 269 -24.25 -30.39 -23.14
CA GLU A 269 -24.77 -31.73 -23.42
C GLU A 269 -24.65 -32.66 -22.21
N ASN A 270 -23.57 -32.53 -21.44
CA ASN A 270 -23.31 -33.33 -20.25
C ASN A 270 -23.78 -32.68 -18.93
N GLY A 271 -24.57 -31.60 -19.00
CA GLY A 271 -25.09 -30.89 -17.83
C GLY A 271 -24.00 -30.35 -16.88
N PHE A 272 -22.84 -29.97 -17.42
CA PHE A 272 -21.65 -29.48 -16.70
C PHE A 272 -21.06 -30.45 -15.66
N THR A 273 -21.47 -31.72 -15.66
CA THR A 273 -21.01 -32.74 -14.70
C THR A 273 -19.53 -33.10 -14.82
N ARG A 274 -18.94 -32.90 -16.01
CA ARG A 274 -17.53 -33.19 -16.32
C ARG A 274 -16.69 -31.94 -16.57
N ALA A 275 -17.23 -30.76 -16.24
CA ALA A 275 -16.54 -29.50 -16.50
C ALA A 275 -15.31 -29.36 -15.59
N ARG A 276 -14.15 -29.12 -16.20
CA ARG A 276 -12.89 -28.92 -15.45
C ARG A 276 -12.98 -27.64 -14.64
N ARG A 277 -12.52 -27.68 -13.38
CA ARG A 277 -12.55 -26.54 -12.44
C ARG A 277 -11.85 -25.30 -13.00
N THR A 278 -10.71 -25.48 -13.66
CA THR A 278 -9.95 -24.42 -14.34
C THR A 278 -10.77 -23.74 -15.42
N TRP A 279 -11.42 -24.53 -16.28
CA TRP A 279 -12.27 -24.04 -17.36
C TRP A 279 -13.52 -23.32 -16.84
N LEU A 280 -14.18 -23.84 -15.79
CA LEU A 280 -15.31 -23.17 -15.13
C LEU A 280 -14.89 -21.83 -14.50
N GLY A 281 -13.69 -21.73 -13.91
CA GLY A 281 -13.17 -20.47 -13.41
C GLY A 281 -12.93 -19.45 -14.53
N THR A 282 -12.34 -19.89 -15.65
CA THR A 282 -12.18 -19.04 -16.84
C THR A 282 -13.53 -18.59 -17.41
N LEU A 283 -14.53 -19.48 -17.49
CA LEU A 283 -15.87 -19.16 -17.95
C LEU A 283 -16.57 -18.14 -17.04
N ASN A 284 -16.46 -18.28 -15.72
CA ASN A 284 -16.99 -17.30 -14.78
C ASN A 284 -16.31 -15.94 -14.93
N MET A 285 -15.00 -15.89 -15.21
CA MET A 285 -14.34 -14.61 -15.52
C MET A 285 -14.81 -13.99 -16.83
N ILE A 286 -15.09 -14.80 -17.86
CA ILE A 286 -15.72 -14.32 -19.10
C ILE A 286 -17.08 -13.67 -18.79
N PHE A 287 -17.90 -14.32 -17.95
CA PHE A 287 -19.18 -13.75 -17.50
C PHE A 287 -19.01 -12.48 -16.67
N ALA A 288 -18.03 -12.43 -15.77
CA ALA A 288 -17.72 -11.25 -14.98
C ALA A 288 -17.38 -10.04 -15.88
N MET A 289 -16.50 -10.25 -16.87
CA MET A 289 -16.11 -9.21 -17.83
C MET A 289 -17.29 -8.73 -18.68
N ALA A 290 -18.12 -9.65 -19.18
CA ALA A 290 -19.29 -9.32 -19.97
C ALA A 290 -20.29 -8.46 -19.18
N ASN A 291 -20.62 -8.86 -17.94
CA ASN A 291 -21.60 -8.17 -17.12
C ASN A 291 -21.09 -6.81 -16.60
N MET A 292 -19.77 -6.64 -16.42
CA MET A 292 -19.18 -5.35 -16.08
C MET A 292 -19.42 -4.29 -17.17
N LEU A 293 -19.56 -4.72 -18.43
CA LEU A 293 -19.76 -3.85 -19.59
C LEU A 293 -21.21 -3.79 -20.09
N ASP A 294 -22.12 -4.57 -19.51
CA ASP A 294 -23.52 -4.71 -19.96
C ASP A 294 -24.42 -3.54 -19.50
N ARG A 295 -24.19 -2.38 -20.09
CA ARG A 295 -24.98 -1.15 -19.81
C ARG A 295 -26.38 -1.19 -20.40
N ASP A 296 -26.63 -2.04 -21.40
CA ASP A 296 -27.95 -2.17 -22.03
C ASP A 296 -28.96 -2.80 -21.07
N ASN A 297 -28.59 -3.90 -20.41
CA ASN A 297 -29.48 -4.58 -19.47
C ASN A 297 -29.36 -4.00 -18.06
N PHE A 298 -28.21 -3.41 -17.71
CA PHE A 298 -27.94 -2.85 -16.39
C PHE A 298 -27.36 -1.43 -16.50
N PRO A 299 -28.22 -0.40 -16.65
CA PRO A 299 -27.76 0.99 -16.78
C PRO A 299 -26.91 1.45 -15.58
N SER A 300 -27.25 0.99 -14.38
CA SER A 300 -26.54 1.35 -13.15
C SER A 300 -25.18 0.66 -13.04
N ALA A 301 -24.12 1.46 -12.88
CA ALA A 301 -22.77 0.94 -12.65
C ALA A 301 -22.71 0.03 -11.41
N LYS A 302 -23.37 0.44 -10.33
CA LYS A 302 -23.43 -0.32 -9.09
C LYS A 302 -24.01 -1.73 -9.30
N LYS A 303 -25.13 -1.82 -10.03
CA LYS A 303 -25.77 -3.12 -10.33
C LYS A 303 -24.90 -3.99 -11.24
N ARG A 304 -24.23 -3.39 -12.23
CA ARG A 304 -23.25 -4.12 -13.07
C ARG A 304 -22.12 -4.69 -12.24
N PHE A 305 -21.54 -3.90 -11.34
CA PHE A 305 -20.49 -4.35 -10.44
C PHE A 305 -20.97 -5.44 -9.48
N GLU A 306 -22.14 -5.29 -8.87
CA GLU A 306 -22.73 -6.33 -8.00
C GLU A 306 -22.89 -7.65 -8.74
N LYS A 307 -23.39 -7.60 -9.98
CA LYS A 307 -23.59 -8.78 -10.82
C LYS A 307 -22.26 -9.40 -11.29
N SER A 308 -21.32 -8.59 -11.75
CA SER A 308 -20.00 -9.07 -12.19
C SER A 308 -19.20 -9.66 -11.01
N GLU A 309 -19.34 -9.09 -9.82
CA GLU A 309 -18.66 -9.53 -8.60
C GLU A 309 -19.08 -10.95 -8.17
N VAL A 310 -20.33 -11.34 -8.41
CA VAL A 310 -20.79 -12.72 -8.16
C VAL A 310 -19.96 -13.73 -8.98
N PHE A 311 -19.82 -13.48 -10.29
CA PHE A 311 -19.05 -14.35 -11.16
C PHE A 311 -17.54 -14.29 -10.84
N TYR A 312 -17.02 -13.11 -10.54
CA TYR A 312 -15.63 -12.95 -10.08
C TYR A 312 -15.35 -13.79 -8.83
N ARG A 313 -16.19 -13.70 -7.79
CA ARG A 313 -16.02 -14.48 -6.56
C ARG A 313 -16.10 -15.99 -6.79
N ARG A 314 -17.01 -16.44 -7.66
CA ARG A 314 -17.06 -17.86 -8.09
C ARG A 314 -15.76 -18.27 -8.77
N ALA A 315 -15.26 -17.47 -9.70
CA ALA A 315 -14.00 -17.75 -10.39
C ALA A 315 -12.80 -17.81 -9.41
N VAL A 316 -12.72 -16.89 -8.45
CA VAL A 316 -11.70 -16.90 -7.40
C VAL A 316 -11.84 -18.12 -6.48
N GLY A 317 -13.07 -18.49 -6.09
CA GLY A 317 -13.32 -19.71 -5.32
C GLY A 317 -12.92 -20.99 -6.08
N LEU A 318 -13.04 -20.99 -7.40
CA LEU A 318 -12.65 -22.11 -8.25
C LEU A 318 -11.13 -22.14 -8.53
N CYS A 319 -10.51 -21.01 -8.84
CA CYS A 319 -9.15 -20.98 -9.38
C CYS A 319 -8.12 -20.25 -8.50
N GLY A 320 -8.51 -19.55 -7.44
CA GLY A 320 -7.62 -18.75 -6.59
C GLY A 320 -6.43 -19.55 -6.05
N GLU A 321 -6.68 -20.55 -5.21
CA GLU A 321 -5.61 -21.42 -4.71
C GLU A 321 -4.98 -22.30 -5.80
N LEU A 322 -5.79 -22.75 -6.77
CA LEU A 322 -5.32 -23.61 -7.85
C LEU A 322 -4.26 -22.90 -8.71
N SER A 323 -4.45 -21.60 -8.96
CA SER A 323 -3.54 -20.78 -9.78
C SER A 323 -2.15 -20.60 -9.18
N LYS A 324 -1.99 -20.83 -7.87
CA LYS A 324 -0.69 -20.79 -7.17
C LYS A 324 0.11 -22.10 -7.34
N HIS A 325 -0.58 -23.20 -7.65
CA HIS A 325 0.00 -24.55 -7.62
C HIS A 325 -0.03 -25.26 -8.99
N VAL A 326 -0.90 -24.83 -9.90
CA VAL A 326 -1.13 -25.49 -11.19
C VAL A 326 -0.81 -24.55 -12.35
N ILE A 327 0.02 -25.04 -13.27
CA ILE A 327 0.42 -24.32 -14.47
C ILE A 327 -0.28 -24.96 -15.67
N SER A 328 -1.25 -24.24 -16.24
CA SER A 328 -1.98 -24.66 -17.43
C SER A 328 -2.38 -23.45 -18.26
N LEU A 329 -2.68 -23.65 -19.55
CA LEU A 329 -3.14 -22.56 -20.42
C LEU A 329 -4.43 -21.92 -19.89
N GLU A 330 -5.32 -22.72 -19.31
CA GLU A 330 -6.57 -22.22 -18.73
C GLU A 330 -6.35 -21.37 -17.48
N ILE A 331 -5.39 -21.73 -16.62
CA ILE A 331 -5.00 -20.89 -15.49
C ILE A 331 -4.37 -19.59 -15.99
N VAL A 332 -3.54 -19.64 -17.04
CA VAL A 332 -2.98 -18.42 -17.67
C VAL A 332 -4.11 -17.53 -18.21
N HIS A 333 -5.10 -18.10 -18.91
CA HIS A 333 -6.26 -17.34 -19.40
C HIS A 333 -7.12 -16.78 -18.26
N TYR A 334 -7.37 -17.55 -17.21
CA TYR A 334 -8.05 -17.10 -16.00
C TYR A 334 -7.31 -15.93 -15.34
N LEU A 335 -6.01 -16.07 -15.08
CA LEU A 335 -5.20 -15.02 -14.45
C LEU A 335 -5.18 -13.76 -15.31
N LEU A 336 -5.06 -13.87 -16.64
CA LEU A 336 -5.11 -12.73 -17.55
C LEU A 336 -6.47 -12.01 -17.51
N LEU A 337 -7.58 -12.76 -17.48
CA LEU A 337 -8.91 -12.16 -17.31
C LEU A 337 -9.06 -11.48 -15.95
N VAL A 338 -8.49 -12.03 -14.88
CA VAL A 338 -8.51 -11.41 -13.55
C VAL A 338 -7.71 -10.11 -13.54
N VAL A 339 -6.54 -10.06 -14.20
CA VAL A 339 -5.77 -8.80 -14.36
C VAL A 339 -6.61 -7.75 -15.09
N LEU A 340 -7.23 -8.11 -16.22
CA LEU A 340 -8.08 -7.20 -17.00
C LEU A 340 -9.30 -6.71 -16.20
N TYR A 341 -9.91 -7.57 -15.39
CA TYR A 341 -11.01 -7.20 -14.50
C TYR A 341 -10.55 -6.26 -13.38
N CYS A 342 -9.43 -6.59 -12.72
CA CYS A 342 -8.89 -5.76 -11.63
C CYS A 342 -8.47 -4.37 -12.11
N GLN A 343 -7.93 -4.24 -13.33
CA GLN A 343 -7.63 -2.95 -13.97
C GLN A 343 -8.87 -2.05 -14.11
N GLY A 344 -10.03 -2.63 -14.41
CA GLY A 344 -11.31 -1.93 -14.50
C GLY A 344 -11.98 -1.62 -13.16
N THR A 345 -11.35 -1.98 -12.03
CA THR A 345 -11.88 -1.81 -10.67
C THR A 345 -10.86 -1.11 -9.76
N GLN A 346 -11.23 -0.83 -8.50
CA GLN A 346 -10.37 -0.19 -7.50
C GLN A 346 -9.34 -1.16 -6.87
N ARG A 347 -8.77 -2.12 -7.63
CA ARG A 347 -7.90 -3.19 -7.09
C ARG A 347 -6.52 -3.25 -7.76
N SER A 348 -5.76 -2.16 -7.68
CA SER A 348 -4.45 -2.00 -8.36
C SER A 348 -3.36 -2.95 -7.90
N VAL A 349 -3.21 -3.11 -6.58
CA VAL A 349 -2.21 -4.00 -5.97
C VAL A 349 -2.46 -5.44 -6.38
N GLN A 350 -3.73 -5.86 -6.38
CA GLN A 350 -4.14 -7.17 -6.86
C GLN A 350 -3.82 -7.36 -8.35
N ALA A 351 -4.12 -6.36 -9.20
CA ALA A 351 -3.80 -6.43 -10.63
C ALA A 351 -2.28 -6.64 -10.87
N TRP A 352 -1.43 -5.89 -10.17
CA TRP A 352 0.03 -6.01 -10.27
C TRP A 352 0.55 -7.37 -9.80
N ASN A 353 0.12 -7.82 -8.61
CA ASN A 353 0.59 -9.07 -8.02
C ASN A 353 0.16 -10.29 -8.85
N ILE A 354 -1.10 -10.28 -9.33
CA ILE A 354 -1.64 -11.34 -10.19
C ILE A 354 -0.95 -11.33 -11.56
N HIS A 355 -0.61 -10.16 -12.11
CA HIS A 355 0.18 -10.06 -13.35
C HIS A 355 1.59 -10.66 -13.19
N GLY A 356 2.22 -10.50 -12.04
CA GLY A 356 3.48 -11.17 -11.71
C GLY A 356 3.35 -12.71 -11.71
N LEU A 357 2.28 -13.25 -11.13
CA LEU A 357 1.99 -14.69 -11.15
C LEU A 357 1.66 -15.18 -12.58
N LEU A 358 0.87 -14.42 -13.33
CA LEU A 358 0.51 -14.68 -14.72
C LEU A 358 1.75 -14.80 -15.60
N THR A 359 2.66 -13.83 -15.50
CA THR A 359 3.91 -13.78 -16.27
C THR A 359 4.76 -15.02 -16.00
N ARG A 360 4.98 -15.38 -14.73
CA ARG A 360 5.73 -16.59 -14.37
C ARG A 360 5.05 -17.87 -14.85
N SER A 361 3.73 -17.96 -14.73
CA SER A 361 2.95 -19.12 -15.18
C SER A 361 3.01 -19.29 -16.70
N ALA A 362 2.92 -18.19 -17.45
CA ALA A 362 3.05 -18.17 -18.90
C ALA A 362 4.45 -18.57 -19.36
N MET A 363 5.49 -18.09 -18.67
CA MET A 363 6.87 -18.48 -18.94
C MET A 363 7.11 -19.96 -18.68
N ALA A 364 6.63 -20.49 -17.55
CA ALA A 364 6.75 -21.90 -17.20
C ALA A 364 6.03 -22.83 -18.20
N LEU A 365 4.93 -22.37 -18.81
CA LEU A 365 4.24 -23.09 -19.89
C LEU A 365 4.96 -22.98 -21.25
N GLY A 366 6.02 -22.16 -21.35
CA GLY A 366 6.78 -21.94 -22.58
C GLY A 366 6.14 -20.97 -23.57
N LEU A 367 5.18 -20.12 -23.15
CA LEU A 367 4.47 -19.20 -24.05
C LEU A 367 5.37 -18.12 -24.66
N HIS A 368 6.55 -17.86 -24.09
CA HIS A 368 7.56 -16.96 -24.64
C HIS A 368 8.40 -17.62 -25.75
N SER A 369 8.45 -18.95 -25.80
CA SER A 369 9.36 -19.70 -26.68
C SER A 369 8.68 -20.13 -27.97
N VAL A 370 9.30 -19.81 -29.11
CA VAL A 370 8.89 -20.34 -30.41
C VAL A 370 9.14 -21.85 -30.49
N ALA A 371 10.23 -22.34 -29.90
CA ALA A 371 10.57 -23.77 -29.93
C ALA A 371 9.53 -24.64 -29.22
N ALA A 372 8.97 -24.15 -28.10
CA ALA A 372 7.93 -24.85 -27.35
C ALA A 372 6.60 -24.98 -28.14
N GLY A 373 6.39 -24.12 -29.15
CA GLY A 373 5.17 -24.13 -29.98
C GLY A 373 5.22 -25.06 -31.20
N LYS A 374 6.42 -25.48 -31.66
CA LYS A 374 6.59 -26.16 -32.96
C LYS A 374 5.85 -27.50 -33.12
N VAL A 375 5.51 -28.15 -32.01
CA VAL A 375 4.85 -29.48 -31.99
C VAL A 375 3.34 -29.36 -31.80
N LEU A 376 2.82 -28.13 -31.60
CA LEU A 376 1.42 -27.89 -31.36
C LEU A 376 0.64 -27.74 -32.67
N ASP A 377 -0.66 -28.02 -32.59
CA ASP A 377 -1.59 -27.68 -33.67
C ASP A 377 -1.52 -26.17 -33.99
N PRO A 378 -1.58 -25.74 -35.27
CA PRO A 378 -1.41 -24.34 -35.65
C PRO A 378 -2.34 -23.36 -34.93
N ILE A 379 -3.57 -23.77 -34.63
CA ILE A 379 -4.55 -22.95 -33.90
C ILE A 379 -4.10 -22.78 -32.45
N GLN A 380 -3.71 -23.87 -31.80
CA GLN A 380 -3.19 -23.84 -30.43
C GLN A 380 -1.91 -23.03 -30.30
N GLU A 381 -1.01 -23.12 -31.29
CA GLU A 381 0.21 -22.33 -31.34
C GLU A 381 -0.10 -20.83 -31.42
N GLU A 382 -1.06 -20.43 -32.26
CA GLU A 382 -1.46 -19.03 -32.44
C GLU A 382 -2.16 -18.45 -31.21
N TYR A 383 -3.07 -19.16 -30.54
CA TYR A 383 -3.66 -18.63 -29.30
C TYR A 383 -2.65 -18.51 -28.17
N ARG A 384 -1.67 -19.42 -28.09
CA ARG A 384 -0.55 -19.30 -27.16
C ARG A 384 0.34 -18.09 -27.49
N ARG A 385 0.54 -17.80 -28.78
CA ARG A 385 1.25 -16.60 -29.26
C ARG A 385 0.50 -15.32 -28.91
N ARG A 386 -0.80 -15.23 -29.21
CA ARG A 386 -1.65 -14.08 -28.83
C ARG A 386 -1.71 -13.89 -27.32
N THR A 387 -1.83 -14.97 -26.56
CA THR A 387 -1.80 -14.93 -25.09
C THR A 387 -0.51 -14.29 -24.60
N TRP A 388 0.65 -14.73 -25.10
CA TRP A 388 1.94 -14.13 -24.75
C TRP A 388 2.02 -12.64 -25.12
N VAL A 389 1.59 -12.28 -26.33
CA VAL A 389 1.61 -10.90 -26.81
C VAL A 389 0.72 -10.01 -25.96
N VAL A 390 -0.49 -10.45 -25.58
CA VAL A 390 -1.38 -9.69 -24.70
C VAL A 390 -0.74 -9.51 -23.31
N ILE A 391 -0.12 -10.56 -22.74
CA ILE A 391 0.59 -10.46 -21.46
C ILE A 391 1.73 -9.45 -21.55
N TYR A 392 2.52 -9.48 -22.63
CA TYR A 392 3.58 -8.50 -22.87
C TYR A 392 3.03 -7.07 -22.94
N CYS A 393 1.95 -6.84 -23.71
CA CYS A 393 1.34 -5.52 -23.80
C CYS A 393 0.83 -5.02 -22.44
N MET A 394 0.20 -5.90 -21.65
CA MET A 394 -0.26 -5.55 -20.30
C MET A 394 0.88 -5.25 -19.34
N ASP A 395 2.01 -5.96 -19.45
CA ASP A 395 3.22 -5.67 -18.67
C ASP A 395 3.70 -4.23 -18.89
N LYS A 396 3.74 -3.77 -20.14
CA LYS A 396 4.15 -2.39 -20.47
C LYS A 396 3.12 -1.36 -20.00
N VAL A 397 1.83 -1.62 -20.18
CA VAL A 397 0.76 -0.71 -19.72
C VAL A 397 0.81 -0.52 -18.21
N LEU A 398 0.91 -1.62 -17.44
CA LEU A 398 0.96 -1.56 -15.98
C LEU A 398 2.25 -0.89 -15.49
N SER A 399 3.37 -1.11 -16.19
CA SER A 399 4.66 -0.47 -15.89
C SER A 399 4.59 1.05 -16.06
N VAL A 400 3.96 1.54 -17.13
CA VAL A 400 3.73 2.99 -17.32
C VAL A 400 2.77 3.52 -16.25
N ALA A 401 1.61 2.88 -16.07
CA ALA A 401 0.57 3.36 -15.17
C ALA A 401 1.08 3.51 -13.73
N PHE A 402 1.76 2.48 -13.20
CA PHE A 402 2.29 2.49 -11.84
C PHE A 402 3.70 3.08 -11.72
N GLY A 403 4.37 3.40 -12.83
CA GLY A 403 5.77 3.81 -12.82
C GLY A 403 6.68 2.74 -12.23
N ARG A 404 6.48 1.47 -12.57
CA ARG A 404 7.29 0.33 -12.10
C ARG A 404 8.09 -0.27 -13.25
N PRO A 405 9.20 -0.99 -12.99
CA PRO A 405 9.93 -1.69 -14.04
C PRO A 405 9.09 -2.80 -14.69
N ALA A 406 9.23 -2.95 -16.00
CA ALA A 406 8.60 -4.03 -16.75
C ALA A 406 9.21 -5.38 -16.40
N SER A 407 8.37 -6.41 -16.22
CA SER A 407 8.82 -7.76 -15.86
C SER A 407 9.32 -8.57 -17.07
N ILE A 408 8.88 -8.23 -18.28
CA ILE A 408 9.18 -8.96 -19.51
C ILE A 408 10.17 -8.15 -20.36
N PRO A 409 11.43 -8.63 -20.52
CA PRO A 409 12.39 -8.03 -21.45
C PRO A 409 11.94 -8.10 -22.90
N ASP A 410 12.32 -7.11 -23.71
CA ASP A 410 11.89 -7.01 -25.11
C ASP A 410 12.41 -8.19 -25.96
N GLU A 411 13.55 -8.77 -25.61
CA GLU A 411 14.15 -9.93 -26.28
C GLU A 411 13.22 -11.16 -26.25
N GLN A 412 12.40 -11.28 -25.20
CA GLN A 412 11.45 -12.39 -25.04
C GLN A 412 10.15 -12.18 -25.85
N ALA A 413 9.97 -11.00 -26.43
CA ALA A 413 8.87 -10.68 -27.33
C ALA A 413 9.29 -10.76 -28.81
N VAL A 414 10.59 -10.88 -29.09
CA VAL A 414 11.13 -10.98 -30.46
C VAL A 414 10.60 -12.24 -31.15
N ASN A 415 10.23 -12.11 -32.42
CA ASN A 415 9.67 -13.19 -33.25
C ASN A 415 8.35 -13.78 -32.73
N ARG A 416 7.58 -13.01 -31.95
CA ARG A 416 6.26 -13.42 -31.44
C ARG A 416 5.10 -12.64 -32.07
N GLN A 417 5.33 -11.93 -33.18
CA GLN A 417 4.30 -11.16 -33.90
C GLN A 417 3.08 -12.06 -34.19
N PRO A 418 1.85 -11.63 -33.82
CA PRO A 418 0.64 -12.37 -34.15
C PRO A 418 0.52 -12.58 -35.66
N SER A 419 0.07 -13.77 -36.07
CA SER A 419 -0.15 -14.06 -37.49
C SER A 419 -1.62 -13.82 -37.83
N SER A 420 -1.90 -12.94 -38.79
CA SER A 420 -3.24 -12.79 -39.37
C SER A 420 -3.60 -13.85 -40.41
N ARG A 421 -2.66 -14.75 -40.73
CA ARG A 421 -2.79 -15.69 -41.87
C ARG A 421 -3.43 -17.04 -41.53
N LEU A 422 -3.71 -17.33 -40.26
CA LEU A 422 -4.11 -18.67 -39.81
C LEU A 422 -5.62 -18.89 -39.65
N TYR A 423 -6.45 -17.85 -39.71
CA TYR A 423 -7.90 -17.98 -39.48
C TYR A 423 -8.70 -17.79 -40.74
N ARG A 424 -9.26 -18.90 -41.23
CA ARG A 424 -10.41 -18.92 -42.13
C ARG A 424 -11.54 -19.65 -41.39
N THR A 425 -12.26 -18.95 -40.51
CA THR A 425 -13.42 -19.53 -39.81
C THR A 425 -14.67 -19.48 -40.71
N PRO A 426 -15.68 -20.35 -40.48
CA PRO A 426 -16.95 -20.32 -41.22
C PRO A 426 -17.78 -19.04 -40.97
N SER A 427 -17.44 -18.29 -39.91
CA SER A 427 -18.10 -17.04 -39.46
C SER A 427 -17.46 -15.77 -40.03
N MET A 428 -16.46 -15.88 -40.90
CA MET A 428 -15.85 -14.70 -41.53
C MET A 428 -16.89 -13.97 -42.39
N THR A 429 -17.09 -12.67 -42.15
CA THR A 429 -17.70 -11.75 -43.11
C THR A 429 -17.02 -11.90 -44.46
N GLU A 430 -17.74 -11.62 -45.56
CA GLU A 430 -17.41 -11.87 -46.98
C GLU A 430 -15.98 -11.50 -47.48
N THR A 431 -15.13 -10.90 -46.64
CA THR A 431 -13.79 -10.36 -46.95
C THR A 431 -12.59 -11.17 -46.40
N GLY A 432 -12.77 -12.10 -45.46
CA GLY A 432 -11.71 -13.04 -45.01
C GLY A 432 -10.51 -12.44 -44.24
N VAL A 433 -10.69 -11.36 -43.48
CA VAL A 433 -9.64 -10.67 -42.71
C VAL A 433 -9.80 -10.88 -41.20
N ASP A 434 -8.73 -11.27 -40.50
CA ASP A 434 -8.69 -11.38 -39.03
C ASP A 434 -8.39 -10.02 -38.38
N THR A 435 -9.41 -9.15 -38.35
CA THR A 435 -9.28 -7.79 -37.80
C THR A 435 -8.79 -7.76 -36.34
N PRO A 436 -9.27 -8.60 -35.40
CA PRO A 436 -8.73 -8.65 -34.04
C PRO A 436 -7.25 -9.03 -33.99
N GLY A 437 -6.83 -10.00 -34.81
CA GLY A 437 -5.43 -10.41 -34.93
C GLY A 437 -4.53 -9.30 -35.48
N ASP A 438 -4.94 -8.65 -36.56
CA ASP A 438 -4.22 -7.51 -37.15
C ASP A 438 -4.15 -6.31 -36.19
N PHE A 439 -5.24 -6.02 -35.47
CA PHE A 439 -5.27 -4.99 -34.42
C PHE A 439 -4.29 -5.31 -33.28
N LEU A 440 -4.21 -6.56 -32.84
CA LEU A 440 -3.24 -6.99 -31.82
C LEU A 440 -1.81 -6.85 -32.33
N ALA A 441 -1.54 -7.19 -33.60
CA ALA A 441 -0.22 -7.07 -34.21
C ALA A 441 0.27 -5.61 -34.26
N VAL A 442 -0.54 -4.69 -34.78
CA VAL A 442 -0.16 -3.27 -34.83
C VAL A 442 -0.08 -2.65 -33.44
N SER A 443 -0.94 -3.06 -32.51
CA SER A 443 -0.86 -2.64 -31.11
C SER A 443 0.43 -3.12 -30.45
N PHE A 444 0.84 -4.36 -30.71
CA PHE A 444 2.07 -4.92 -30.16
C PHE A 444 3.30 -4.12 -30.58
N GLU A 445 3.39 -3.70 -31.85
CA GLU A 445 4.46 -2.81 -32.32
C GLU A 445 4.47 -1.47 -31.59
N LEU A 446 3.29 -0.88 -31.35
CA LEU A 446 3.16 0.35 -30.58
C LEU A 446 3.67 0.18 -29.14
N TYR A 447 3.35 -0.95 -28.49
CA TYR A 447 3.84 -1.26 -27.15
C TYR A 447 5.35 -1.57 -27.10
N GLN A 448 5.96 -2.00 -28.20
CA GLN A 448 7.43 -2.08 -28.30
C GLN A 448 8.06 -0.68 -28.35
N VAL A 449 7.43 0.29 -29.02
CA VAL A 449 7.88 1.69 -28.96
C VAL A 449 7.74 2.23 -27.54
N MET A 450 6.64 1.94 -26.85
CA MET A 450 6.45 2.28 -25.42
C MET A 450 7.56 1.70 -24.54
N SER A 451 7.91 0.42 -24.70
CA SER A 451 8.98 -0.22 -23.94
C SER A 451 10.33 0.47 -24.15
N LYS A 452 10.67 0.79 -25.40
CA LYS A 452 11.92 1.52 -25.73
C LYS A 452 11.94 2.93 -25.14
N SER A 453 10.80 3.63 -25.13
CA SER A 453 10.66 4.95 -24.51
C SER A 453 10.86 4.88 -23.00
N LEU A 454 10.26 3.91 -22.31
CA LEU A 454 10.48 3.67 -20.88
C LEU A 454 11.97 3.49 -20.54
N VAL A 455 12.70 2.69 -21.33
CA VAL A 455 14.13 2.47 -21.09
C VAL A 455 14.96 3.73 -21.38
N LYS A 456 14.75 4.39 -22.53
CA LYS A 456 15.58 5.52 -22.96
C LYS A 456 15.29 6.84 -22.24
N GLN A 457 14.03 7.10 -21.88
CA GLN A 457 13.59 8.40 -21.36
C GLN A 457 13.24 8.38 -19.88
N TYR A 458 12.92 7.21 -19.32
CA TYR A 458 12.46 7.05 -17.94
C TYR A 458 13.34 6.11 -17.10
N SER A 459 14.55 5.80 -17.57
CA SER A 459 15.50 4.89 -16.90
C SER A 459 14.87 3.57 -16.46
N ALA A 460 13.96 3.03 -17.29
CA ALA A 460 13.17 1.83 -16.99
C ALA A 460 12.39 1.87 -15.66
N ASN A 461 12.07 3.06 -15.15
CA ASN A 461 11.49 3.33 -13.83
C ASN A 461 12.33 2.81 -12.65
N VAL A 462 13.66 2.72 -12.80
CA VAL A 462 14.56 2.21 -11.75
C VAL A 462 15.23 3.34 -10.95
N GLU A 463 15.65 4.41 -11.63
CA GLU A 463 16.37 5.53 -11.03
C GLU A 463 15.58 6.84 -11.20
N CYS A 464 15.60 7.70 -10.19
CA CYS A 464 15.14 9.09 -10.32
C CYS A 464 16.29 9.90 -10.91
N ARG A 465 16.16 10.41 -12.13
CA ARG A 465 17.20 11.29 -12.70
C ARG A 465 17.19 12.59 -11.90
N ASP A 466 18.33 12.97 -11.34
CA ASP A 466 18.54 14.36 -10.95
C ASP A 466 18.44 15.19 -12.24
N ASN A 467 17.49 16.13 -12.28
CA ASN A 467 17.21 16.99 -13.44
C ASN A 467 18.43 17.87 -13.76
N ASP A 468 19.40 17.34 -14.47
CA ASP A 468 20.45 18.14 -15.10
C ASP A 468 19.86 18.84 -16.34
N PRO A 469 19.91 20.18 -16.44
CA PRO A 469 19.30 20.94 -17.54
C PRO A 469 19.85 20.64 -18.95
N ASP A 470 20.89 19.80 -19.06
CA ASP A 470 21.59 19.45 -20.31
C ASP A 470 21.16 18.11 -20.91
N ASP A 471 19.92 17.69 -20.68
CA ASP A 471 19.44 16.37 -21.10
C ASP A 471 19.03 16.29 -22.60
N LEU A 472 19.97 16.65 -23.48
CA LEU A 472 19.86 16.49 -24.95
C LEU A 472 19.42 15.08 -25.37
N ILE A 473 19.70 14.08 -24.54
CA ILE A 473 19.28 12.68 -24.72
C ILE A 473 17.75 12.57 -24.76
N ALA A 474 17.03 13.26 -23.86
CA ALA A 474 15.58 13.22 -23.81
C ALA A 474 14.95 13.80 -25.09
N ILE A 475 15.50 14.91 -25.61
CA ILE A 475 15.05 15.53 -26.85
C ILE A 475 15.35 14.62 -28.04
N GLN A 476 16.58 14.09 -28.13
CA GLN A 476 16.96 13.18 -29.21
C GLN A 476 16.05 11.94 -29.23
N ALA A 477 15.77 11.37 -28.06
CA ALA A 477 14.86 10.25 -27.91
C ALA A 477 13.43 10.61 -28.33
N SER A 478 12.90 11.76 -27.89
CA SER A 478 11.55 12.22 -28.30
C SER A 478 11.44 12.36 -29.81
N VAL A 479 12.43 12.97 -30.47
CA VAL A 479 12.45 13.13 -31.93
C VAL A 479 12.53 11.78 -32.65
N GLU A 480 13.39 10.87 -32.17
CA GLU A 480 13.54 9.51 -32.71
C GLU A 480 12.22 8.73 -32.61
N PHE A 481 11.58 8.74 -31.44
CA PHE A 481 10.34 8.02 -31.21
C PHE A 481 9.16 8.66 -31.93
N ARG A 482 9.07 9.99 -32.01
CA ARG A 482 8.08 10.69 -32.84
C ARG A 482 8.17 10.26 -34.31
N LYS A 483 9.39 10.16 -34.86
CA LYS A 483 9.61 9.66 -36.22
C LYS A 483 9.13 8.20 -36.35
N THR A 484 9.48 7.36 -35.37
CA THR A 484 9.07 5.94 -35.34
C THR A 484 7.55 5.79 -35.32
N LEU A 485 6.86 6.60 -34.49
CA LEU A 485 5.41 6.63 -34.41
C LEU A 485 4.76 7.04 -35.74
N ARG A 486 5.28 8.06 -36.43
CA ARG A 486 4.75 8.49 -37.73
C ARG A 486 4.94 7.43 -38.82
N ILE A 487 6.09 6.74 -38.83
CA ILE A 487 6.33 5.62 -39.74
C ILE A 487 5.35 4.48 -39.47
N TRP A 488 5.17 4.13 -38.20
CA TRP A 488 4.19 3.12 -37.78
C TRP A 488 2.78 3.50 -38.23
N ALA A 489 2.35 4.74 -38.00
CA ALA A 489 1.02 5.23 -38.40
C ALA A 489 0.82 5.16 -39.93
N ALA A 490 1.85 5.47 -40.72
CA ALA A 490 1.82 5.35 -42.18
C ALA A 490 1.83 3.90 -42.68
N SER A 491 2.27 2.94 -41.86
CA SER A 491 2.32 1.51 -42.20
C SER A 491 1.03 0.75 -41.87
N LEU A 492 0.06 1.40 -41.21
CA LEU A 492 -1.19 0.77 -40.82
C LEU A 492 -2.01 0.33 -42.05
N PRO A 493 -2.70 -0.82 -41.97
CA PRO A 493 -3.69 -1.19 -42.97
C PRO A 493 -4.77 -0.09 -43.11
N PRO A 494 -5.30 0.20 -44.32
CA PRO A 494 -6.26 1.28 -44.52
C PRO A 494 -7.50 1.21 -43.62
N TYR A 495 -7.98 0.00 -43.33
CA TYR A 495 -9.13 -0.24 -42.47
C TYR A 495 -8.82 -0.13 -40.96
N LEU A 496 -7.54 -0.02 -40.58
CA LEU A 496 -7.08 0.28 -39.21
C LEU A 496 -6.39 1.65 -39.12
N GLY A 497 -6.52 2.50 -40.15
CA GLY A 497 -5.92 3.83 -40.16
C GLY A 497 -6.46 4.72 -39.03
N LEU A 498 -5.60 5.61 -38.52
CA LEU A 498 -5.92 6.53 -37.42
C LEU A 498 -7.10 7.45 -37.78
N CYS A 499 -7.85 7.86 -36.76
CA CYS A 499 -9.03 8.71 -36.91
C CYS A 499 -8.68 10.18 -36.64
N GLU A 500 -9.24 11.08 -37.46
CA GLU A 500 -9.20 12.53 -37.18
C GLU A 500 -10.42 12.96 -36.35
N PRO A 501 -10.32 14.00 -35.51
CA PRO A 501 -11.42 14.41 -34.63
C PRO A 501 -12.72 14.80 -35.35
N GLN A 502 -12.64 15.24 -36.60
CA GLN A 502 -13.80 15.64 -37.43
C GLN A 502 -14.28 14.53 -38.37
N SER A 503 -13.79 13.30 -38.22
CA SER A 503 -14.14 12.20 -39.11
C SER A 503 -15.51 11.61 -38.80
N ASP A 504 -16.33 11.42 -39.84
CA ASP A 504 -17.66 10.78 -39.73
C ASP A 504 -17.58 9.33 -39.17
N ILE A 505 -16.42 8.68 -39.36
CA ILE A 505 -16.10 7.34 -38.84
C ILE A 505 -16.28 7.25 -37.30
N LEU A 506 -16.11 8.37 -36.59
CA LEU A 506 -16.27 8.40 -35.13
C LEU A 506 -17.71 8.13 -34.70
N ALA A 507 -18.70 8.57 -35.49
CA ALA A 507 -20.12 8.36 -35.24
C ALA A 507 -20.62 6.99 -35.72
N GLU A 508 -19.96 6.39 -36.72
CA GLU A 508 -20.34 5.09 -37.26
C GLU A 508 -19.88 3.94 -36.37
N ASN A 509 -20.82 3.39 -35.59
CA ASN A 509 -20.55 2.30 -34.66
C ASN A 509 -20.39 0.94 -35.37
N THR A 510 -19.14 0.56 -35.63
CA THR A 510 -18.79 -0.76 -36.18
C THR A 510 -17.63 -1.35 -35.40
N GLN A 511 -17.48 -2.68 -35.43
CA GLN A 511 -16.35 -3.37 -34.76
C GLN A 511 -14.99 -2.82 -35.23
N VAL A 512 -14.84 -2.59 -36.53
CA VAL A 512 -13.61 -2.05 -37.13
C VAL A 512 -13.37 -0.60 -36.67
N ASN A 513 -14.40 0.26 -36.71
CA ASN A 513 -14.27 1.66 -36.28
C ASN A 513 -13.95 1.76 -34.78
N ARG A 514 -14.54 0.90 -33.94
CA ARG A 514 -14.18 0.79 -32.52
C ARG A 514 -12.69 0.48 -32.33
N LEU A 515 -12.15 -0.47 -33.09
CA LEU A 515 -10.71 -0.79 -33.03
C LEU A 515 -9.83 0.38 -33.52
N ARG A 516 -10.25 1.09 -34.57
CA ARG A 516 -9.56 2.29 -35.06
C ARG A 516 -9.52 3.41 -34.01
N VAL A 517 -10.63 3.68 -33.33
CA VAL A 517 -10.71 4.67 -32.27
C VAL A 517 -9.79 4.28 -31.11
N ILE A 518 -9.86 3.03 -30.63
CA ILE A 518 -8.97 2.53 -29.56
C ILE A 518 -7.50 2.65 -29.96
N LEU A 519 -7.16 2.28 -31.20
CA LEU A 519 -5.80 2.38 -31.72
C LEU A 519 -5.30 3.83 -31.77
N THR A 520 -6.17 4.76 -32.18
CA THR A 520 -5.88 6.19 -32.24
C THR A 520 -5.65 6.78 -30.86
N LEU A 521 -6.49 6.43 -29.87
CA LEU A 521 -6.28 6.86 -28.49
C LEU A 521 -4.98 6.29 -27.89
N ARG A 522 -4.63 5.03 -28.21
CA ARG A 522 -3.33 4.43 -27.82
C ARG A 522 -2.14 5.17 -28.43
N TYR A 523 -2.24 5.53 -29.71
CA TYR A 523 -1.21 6.30 -30.42
C TYR A 523 -0.97 7.65 -29.74
N HIS A 524 -2.03 8.42 -29.48
CA HIS A 524 -1.91 9.72 -28.82
C HIS A 524 -1.43 9.59 -27.37
N ASN A 525 -1.86 8.57 -26.63
CA ASN A 525 -1.38 8.33 -25.28
C ASN A 525 0.13 8.02 -25.23
N LEU A 526 0.64 7.23 -26.18
CA LEU A 526 2.07 6.99 -26.31
C LEU A 526 2.83 8.25 -26.77
N SER A 527 2.24 9.05 -27.66
CA SER A 527 2.80 10.35 -28.02
C SER A 527 2.93 11.29 -26.81
N ILE A 528 1.92 11.32 -25.94
CA ILE A 528 1.97 12.05 -24.66
C ILE A 528 3.12 11.51 -23.81
N LEU A 529 3.24 10.20 -23.62
CA LEU A 529 4.33 9.60 -22.85
C LEU A 529 5.72 10.02 -23.38
N ILE A 530 5.95 9.97 -24.69
CA ILE A 530 7.25 10.31 -25.31
C ILE A 530 7.65 11.78 -25.12
N HIS A 531 6.68 12.71 -25.06
CA HIS A 531 6.94 14.16 -25.00
C HIS A 531 6.70 14.75 -23.60
N ARG A 532 6.09 14.01 -22.67
CA ARG A 532 5.81 14.44 -21.31
C ARG A 532 7.06 14.89 -20.53
N PRO A 533 8.25 14.25 -20.64
CA PRO A 533 9.44 14.72 -19.92
C PRO A 533 9.82 16.15 -20.32
N LEU A 534 9.67 16.49 -21.60
CA LEU A 534 9.97 17.83 -22.12
C LEU A 534 8.95 18.87 -21.65
N LEU A 535 7.68 18.49 -21.56
CA LEU A 535 6.64 19.31 -20.92
C LEU A 535 6.93 19.50 -19.43
N GLY A 536 7.36 18.44 -18.73
CA GLY A 536 7.75 18.50 -17.33
C GLY A 536 8.93 19.44 -17.09
N ALA A 537 9.98 19.34 -17.91
CA ALA A 537 11.13 20.25 -17.87
C ALA A 537 10.71 21.71 -18.14
N THR A 538 9.78 21.92 -19.07
CA THR A 538 9.22 23.25 -19.36
C THR A 538 8.50 23.83 -18.14
N ILE A 539 7.55 23.09 -17.55
CA ILE A 539 6.80 23.55 -16.36
C ILE A 539 7.73 23.76 -15.17
N GLY A 540 8.70 22.87 -14.95
CA GLY A 540 9.69 23.01 -13.88
C GLY A 540 10.60 24.23 -14.05
N HIS A 541 10.91 24.62 -15.29
CA HIS A 541 11.67 25.84 -15.57
C HIS A 541 10.85 27.10 -15.32
N LEU A 542 9.60 27.13 -15.81
CA LEU A 542 8.70 28.27 -15.66
C LEU A 542 8.42 28.56 -14.17
N PHE A 543 8.10 27.54 -13.38
CA PHE A 543 7.71 27.72 -11.98
C PHE A 543 8.83 27.38 -10.99
N ARG A 544 10.03 27.98 -11.13
CA ARG A 544 11.17 27.78 -10.21
C ARG A 544 11.21 28.88 -9.13
N LYS A 545 11.60 28.52 -7.88
CA LYS A 545 11.64 29.43 -6.70
C LYS A 545 12.62 30.61 -6.82
N ASP A 546 13.64 30.52 -7.67
CA ASP A 546 14.72 31.52 -7.80
C ASP A 546 14.53 32.44 -9.03
N SER A 547 13.36 33.05 -9.19
CA SER A 547 13.07 33.95 -10.32
C SER A 547 13.73 35.33 -10.15
N VAL A 548 15.06 35.38 -10.15
CA VAL A 548 15.75 36.58 -10.65
C VAL A 548 15.64 36.49 -12.17
N ALA A 549 15.07 37.51 -12.81
CA ALA A 549 14.87 37.59 -14.25
C ALA A 549 16.14 37.15 -15.02
N ILE A 550 16.12 35.94 -15.59
CA ILE A 550 17.09 35.52 -16.58
C ILE A 550 16.50 35.92 -17.93
N ASP A 551 17.12 36.88 -18.60
CA ASP A 551 16.66 37.53 -19.84
C ASP A 551 16.54 36.62 -21.08
N SER A 552 16.55 35.29 -20.93
CA SER A 552 16.05 34.32 -21.94
C SER A 552 16.13 32.88 -21.43
N PRO A 553 15.17 31.99 -21.77
CA PRO A 553 15.26 30.58 -21.43
C PRO A 553 16.48 29.93 -22.12
N PRO A 554 17.20 29.00 -21.45
CA PRO A 554 18.28 28.24 -22.07
C PRO A 554 17.85 27.59 -23.39
N TYR A 555 18.77 27.45 -24.34
CA TYR A 555 18.47 26.87 -25.67
C TYR A 555 17.80 25.48 -25.58
N PHE A 556 18.23 24.64 -24.63
CA PHE A 556 17.58 23.37 -24.33
C PHE A 556 16.10 23.54 -23.98
N ILE A 557 15.77 24.48 -23.08
CA ILE A 557 14.38 24.74 -22.67
C ILE A 557 13.56 25.26 -23.85
N GLN A 558 14.12 26.10 -24.71
CA GLN A 558 13.41 26.54 -25.93
C GLN A 558 13.07 25.36 -26.85
N LEU A 559 13.98 24.39 -26.99
CA LEU A 559 13.74 23.19 -27.77
C LEU A 559 12.76 22.23 -27.10
N ALA A 560 12.85 22.07 -25.77
CA ALA A 560 11.90 21.31 -24.96
C ALA A 560 10.49 21.90 -25.06
N MET A 561 10.35 23.23 -25.01
CA MET A 561 9.10 23.95 -25.24
C MET A 561 8.54 23.68 -26.64
N ALA A 562 9.37 23.73 -27.69
CA ALA A 562 8.92 23.44 -29.05
C ALA A 562 8.38 22.01 -29.20
N GLU A 563 9.07 21.03 -28.62
CA GLU A 563 8.68 19.62 -28.67
C GLU A 563 7.50 19.29 -27.72
N ALA A 564 7.37 19.96 -26.58
CA ALA A 564 6.25 19.80 -25.64
C ALA A 564 4.88 20.13 -26.27
N ARG A 565 4.84 20.95 -27.33
CA ARG A 565 3.62 21.21 -28.11
C ARG A 565 3.03 19.95 -28.76
N GLU A 566 3.85 18.95 -29.08
CA GLU A 566 3.33 17.66 -29.58
C GLU A 566 2.56 16.89 -28.50
N CYS A 567 3.00 17.00 -27.24
CA CYS A 567 2.29 16.45 -26.08
C CYS A 567 0.90 17.08 -25.95
N ILE A 568 0.83 18.41 -26.04
CA ILE A 568 -0.43 19.18 -25.96
C ILE A 568 -1.35 18.80 -27.13
N ARG A 569 -0.86 18.84 -28.38
CA ARG A 569 -1.65 18.44 -29.55
C ARG A 569 -2.21 17.02 -29.44
N SER A 570 -1.43 16.09 -28.92
CA SER A 570 -1.90 14.71 -28.71
C SER A 570 -2.98 14.62 -27.63
N ALA A 571 -2.89 15.43 -26.57
CA ALA A 571 -3.93 15.54 -25.55
C ALA A 571 -5.22 16.18 -26.09
N GLU A 572 -5.11 17.21 -26.93
CA GLU A 572 -6.24 17.84 -27.62
C GLU A 572 -6.99 16.83 -28.49
N SER A 573 -6.27 16.12 -29.38
CA SER A 573 -6.87 15.08 -30.23
C SER A 573 -7.51 13.97 -29.42
N THR A 574 -6.91 13.55 -28.30
CA THR A 574 -7.48 12.54 -27.41
C THR A 574 -8.84 12.98 -26.85
N ILE A 575 -8.93 14.22 -26.35
CA ILE A 575 -10.18 14.78 -25.80
C ILE A 575 -11.21 14.97 -26.92
N ASP A 576 -10.82 15.53 -28.07
CA ASP A 576 -11.75 15.81 -29.15
C ASP A 576 -12.33 14.55 -29.79
N ILE A 577 -11.51 13.52 -30.01
CA ILE A 577 -11.99 12.22 -30.53
C ILE A 577 -12.94 11.57 -29.52
N ALA A 578 -12.56 11.52 -28.23
CA ALA A 578 -13.42 10.93 -27.21
C ALA A 578 -14.75 11.70 -27.07
N TYR A 579 -14.70 13.03 -27.15
CA TYR A 579 -15.87 13.89 -27.11
C TYR A 579 -16.78 13.68 -28.33
N ALA A 580 -16.21 13.60 -29.53
CA ALA A 580 -16.97 13.37 -30.76
C ALA A 580 -17.71 12.03 -30.73
N VAL A 581 -17.06 10.95 -30.29
CA VAL A 581 -17.69 9.63 -30.19
C VAL A 581 -18.82 9.63 -29.16
N ILE A 582 -18.57 10.20 -27.97
CA ILE A 582 -19.55 10.15 -26.87
C ILE A 582 -20.76 11.06 -27.08
N THR A 583 -20.59 12.13 -27.87
CA THR A 583 -21.71 13.02 -28.23
C THR A 583 -22.51 12.50 -29.43
N ALA A 584 -21.87 11.78 -30.34
CA ALA A 584 -22.57 11.10 -31.44
C ALA A 584 -23.44 9.94 -30.93
N ASP A 585 -22.93 9.15 -29.99
CA ASP A 585 -23.65 8.05 -29.36
C ASP A 585 -23.30 7.96 -27.86
N PRO A 586 -24.18 8.47 -26.96
CA PRO A 586 -23.98 8.39 -25.52
C PRO A 586 -24.23 6.99 -24.95
N THR A 587 -24.67 6.03 -25.77
CA THR A 587 -24.87 4.64 -25.34
C THR A 587 -23.53 3.93 -25.17
N SER A 588 -23.55 2.81 -24.45
CA SER A 588 -22.37 1.97 -24.23
C SER A 588 -21.87 1.25 -25.47
N LYS A 589 -22.64 1.27 -26.55
CA LYS A 589 -22.30 0.56 -27.78
C LYS A 589 -21.31 1.32 -28.63
N ASN A 590 -21.02 2.59 -28.33
CA ASN A 590 -20.17 3.46 -29.15
C ASN A 590 -18.73 2.94 -29.37
N ASN A 591 -17.97 3.70 -30.16
CA ASN A 591 -16.61 3.32 -30.58
C ASN A 591 -15.55 3.46 -29.46
N LEU A 592 -15.90 3.90 -28.24
CA LEU A 592 -14.97 3.95 -27.09
C LEU A 592 -14.76 2.60 -26.43
N GLY A 593 -15.67 1.64 -26.67
CA GLY A 593 -15.53 0.25 -26.23
C GLY A 593 -15.31 0.10 -24.72
N VAL A 594 -14.12 -0.37 -24.33
CA VAL A 594 -13.77 -0.69 -22.94
C VAL A 594 -13.47 0.60 -22.17
N TRP A 595 -14.48 1.11 -21.45
CA TRP A 595 -14.51 2.46 -20.86
C TRP A 595 -13.31 2.82 -19.97
N TYR A 596 -12.71 1.87 -19.24
CA TYR A 596 -11.64 2.19 -18.29
C TYR A 596 -10.30 2.56 -18.95
N PHE A 597 -10.04 2.11 -20.19
CA PHE A 597 -8.88 2.61 -20.95
C PHE A 597 -9.11 4.03 -21.45
N THR A 598 -10.32 4.32 -21.95
CA THR A 598 -10.72 5.66 -22.36
C THR A 598 -10.63 6.63 -21.19
N LEU A 599 -11.07 6.22 -19.99
CA LEU A 599 -10.92 7.00 -18.77
C LEU A 599 -9.45 7.35 -18.50
N TYR A 600 -8.54 6.39 -18.59
CA TYR A 600 -7.10 6.61 -18.41
C TYR A 600 -6.51 7.58 -19.44
N TYR A 601 -6.87 7.43 -20.72
CA TYR A 601 -6.37 8.30 -21.77
C TYR A 601 -6.88 9.74 -21.62
N VAL A 602 -8.18 9.93 -21.35
CA VAL A 602 -8.80 11.24 -21.16
C VAL A 602 -8.29 11.91 -19.89
N PHE A 603 -8.12 11.15 -18.80
CA PHE A 603 -7.53 11.67 -17.57
C PHE A 603 -6.08 12.14 -17.79
N THR A 604 -5.25 11.32 -18.43
CA THR A 604 -3.86 11.68 -18.78
C THR A 604 -3.80 12.93 -19.66
N ALA A 605 -4.67 13.03 -20.67
CA ALA A 605 -4.79 14.19 -21.54
C ALA A 605 -5.23 15.44 -20.75
N SER A 606 -6.17 15.30 -19.81
CA SER A 606 -6.65 16.41 -18.97
C SER A 606 -5.56 17.00 -18.08
N LEU A 607 -4.65 16.16 -17.56
CA LEU A 607 -3.46 16.64 -16.82
C LEU A 607 -2.53 17.45 -17.74
N VAL A 608 -2.31 17.00 -18.98
CA VAL A 608 -1.50 17.74 -19.97
C VAL A 608 -2.14 19.08 -20.34
N ILE A 609 -3.46 19.12 -20.54
CA ILE A 609 -4.16 20.40 -20.79
C ILE A 609 -4.10 21.32 -19.57
N SER A 610 -4.15 20.78 -18.34
CA SER A 610 -3.96 21.56 -17.11
C SER A 610 -2.55 22.16 -17.03
N ALA A 611 -1.53 21.42 -17.48
CA ALA A 611 -0.17 21.93 -17.62
C ALA A 611 -0.08 23.05 -18.68
N SER A 612 -0.75 22.87 -19.83
CA SER A 612 -0.84 23.90 -20.87
C SER A 612 -1.51 25.17 -20.36
N LEU A 613 -2.55 25.05 -19.55
CA LEU A 613 -3.25 26.17 -18.93
C LEU A 613 -2.31 26.98 -18.02
N LEU A 614 -1.50 26.30 -17.20
CA LEU A 614 -0.48 26.96 -16.37
C LEU A 614 0.59 27.65 -17.22
N TRP A 615 1.09 26.97 -18.26
CA TRP A 615 2.07 27.55 -19.18
C TRP A 615 1.54 28.85 -19.81
N SER A 616 0.32 28.85 -20.36
CA SER A 616 -0.27 30.03 -21.01
C SER A 616 -0.50 31.22 -20.07
N GLN A 617 -0.47 31.03 -18.75
CA GLN A 617 -0.69 32.07 -17.73
C GLN A 617 0.61 32.55 -17.04
N HIS A 618 1.75 31.97 -17.40
CA HIS A 618 3.02 32.20 -16.71
C HIS A 618 3.54 33.64 -16.82
N ASP A 619 3.45 34.27 -18.00
CA ASP A 619 4.00 35.61 -18.21
C ASP A 619 3.14 36.71 -17.56
N SER A 620 3.77 37.65 -16.86
CA SER A 620 3.13 38.79 -16.18
C SER A 620 2.60 39.86 -17.14
N ASN A 621 3.16 39.97 -18.36
CA ASN A 621 2.86 41.07 -19.27
C ASN A 621 2.07 40.67 -20.52
N ASP A 622 2.02 39.38 -20.89
CA ASP A 622 1.40 38.93 -22.15
C ASP A 622 0.72 37.57 -21.98
N ILE A 623 -0.53 37.58 -21.48
CA ILE A 623 -1.33 36.36 -21.31
C ILE A 623 -1.92 35.99 -22.68
N ASP A 624 -1.66 34.78 -23.16
CA ASP A 624 -2.33 34.25 -24.36
C ASP A 624 -3.77 33.85 -24.01
N VAL A 625 -4.66 34.84 -24.05
CA VAL A 625 -6.09 34.69 -23.74
C VAL A 625 -6.75 33.64 -24.65
N THR A 626 -6.29 33.51 -25.90
CA THR A 626 -6.84 32.55 -26.85
C THR A 626 -6.49 31.12 -26.43
N ALA A 627 -5.22 30.86 -26.09
CA ALA A 627 -4.78 29.56 -25.59
C ALA A 627 -5.43 29.18 -24.26
N VAL A 628 -5.59 30.15 -23.33
CA VAL A 628 -6.29 29.94 -22.06
C VAL A 628 -7.75 29.53 -22.30
N ASN A 629 -8.47 30.25 -23.16
CA ASN A 629 -9.87 29.93 -23.48
C ASN A 629 -9.99 28.57 -24.18
N HIS A 630 -9.03 28.23 -25.06
CA HIS A 630 -8.98 26.94 -25.71
C HIS A 630 -8.79 25.79 -24.71
N ALA A 631 -7.81 25.89 -23.82
CA ALA A 631 -7.56 24.90 -22.76
C ALA A 631 -8.77 24.72 -21.84
N LYS A 632 -9.44 25.81 -21.45
CA LYS A 632 -10.69 25.75 -20.67
C LYS A 632 -11.81 25.01 -21.41
N LYS A 633 -11.98 25.27 -22.72
CA LYS A 633 -12.96 24.58 -23.55
C LYS A 633 -12.68 23.07 -23.61
N LEU A 634 -11.41 22.67 -23.72
CA LEU A 634 -11.00 21.27 -23.72
C LEU A 634 -11.23 20.59 -22.37
N LEU A 635 -10.88 21.24 -21.25
CA LEU A 635 -11.19 20.71 -19.92
C LEU A 635 -12.70 20.56 -19.71
N LYS A 636 -13.51 21.48 -20.26
CA LYS A 636 -14.97 21.35 -20.22
C LYS A 636 -15.48 20.17 -21.05
N LYS A 637 -14.90 19.91 -22.23
CA LYS A 637 -15.17 18.69 -23.01
C LYS A 637 -14.80 17.43 -22.23
N ALA A 638 -13.66 17.42 -21.54
CA ALA A 638 -13.24 16.31 -20.69
C ALA A 638 -14.23 16.05 -19.54
N GLU A 639 -14.74 17.11 -18.90
CA GLU A 639 -15.81 16.98 -17.90
C GLU A 639 -17.06 16.30 -18.48
N THR A 640 -17.50 16.72 -19.67
CA THR A 640 -18.64 16.11 -20.36
C THR A 640 -18.38 14.64 -20.69
N ILE A 641 -17.15 14.29 -21.12
CA ILE A 641 -16.79 12.90 -21.37
C ILE A 641 -16.93 12.07 -20.09
N PHE A 642 -16.38 12.53 -18.96
CA PHE A 642 -16.50 11.77 -17.70
C PHE A 642 -17.98 11.56 -17.30
N GLN A 643 -18.82 12.58 -17.45
CA GLN A 643 -20.25 12.45 -17.16
C GLN A 643 -20.97 11.41 -18.05
N HIS A 644 -20.64 11.35 -19.33
CA HIS A 644 -21.33 10.45 -20.27
C HIS A 644 -20.67 9.05 -20.35
N LEU A 645 -19.45 8.90 -19.86
CA LEU A 645 -18.72 7.64 -19.91
C LEU A 645 -19.39 6.59 -19.02
N ASP A 646 -19.62 6.92 -17.74
CA ASP A 646 -20.40 6.15 -16.76
C ASP A 646 -20.44 6.89 -15.40
N TYR A 647 -21.31 7.91 -15.24
CA TYR A 647 -21.30 8.82 -14.07
C TYR A 647 -21.57 8.15 -12.71
N GLU A 648 -22.29 7.02 -12.68
CA GLU A 648 -22.56 6.27 -11.44
C GLU A 648 -21.33 5.47 -10.95
N ASN A 649 -20.29 5.41 -11.78
CA ASN A 649 -19.04 4.75 -11.45
C ASN A 649 -18.20 5.66 -10.54
N SER A 650 -17.93 5.20 -9.33
CA SER A 650 -17.17 5.95 -8.32
C SER A 650 -15.80 6.40 -8.83
N LEU A 651 -15.12 5.58 -9.63
CA LEU A 651 -13.81 5.90 -10.18
C LEU A 651 -13.89 7.07 -11.18
N ILE A 652 -14.88 7.06 -12.07
CA ILE A 652 -15.08 8.15 -13.03
C ILE A 652 -15.45 9.44 -12.31
N LEU A 653 -16.32 9.34 -11.29
CA LEU A 653 -16.68 10.48 -10.46
C LEU A 653 -15.47 11.09 -9.76
N SER A 654 -14.58 10.28 -9.19
CA SER A 654 -13.33 10.75 -8.58
C SER A 654 -12.42 11.46 -9.58
N CYS A 655 -12.21 10.88 -10.78
CA CYS A 655 -11.43 11.52 -11.84
C CYS A 655 -12.03 12.87 -12.28
N TRP A 656 -13.36 12.93 -12.43
CA TRP A 656 -14.07 14.17 -12.79
C TRP A 656 -13.88 15.24 -11.72
N LYS A 657 -14.12 14.91 -10.45
CA LYS A 657 -13.93 15.82 -9.31
C LYS A 657 -12.52 16.38 -9.26
N TYR A 658 -11.54 15.51 -9.45
CA TYR A 658 -10.14 15.89 -9.41
C TYR A 658 -9.76 16.86 -10.54
N ILE A 659 -10.12 16.55 -11.79
CA ILE A 659 -9.81 17.42 -12.93
C ILE A 659 -10.56 18.76 -12.79
N HIS A 660 -11.78 18.75 -12.27
CA HIS A 660 -12.53 19.97 -11.99
C HIS A 660 -11.80 20.86 -10.97
N GLN A 661 -11.33 20.28 -9.85
CA GLN A 661 -10.51 20.98 -8.86
C GLN A 661 -9.22 21.53 -9.44
N LEU A 662 -8.47 20.70 -10.16
CA LEU A 662 -7.20 21.10 -10.76
C LEU A 662 -7.39 22.25 -11.75
N SER A 663 -8.44 22.18 -12.58
CA SER A 663 -8.80 23.27 -13.48
C SER A 663 -9.09 24.57 -12.73
N ALA A 664 -9.84 24.50 -11.63
CA ALA A 664 -10.14 25.66 -10.79
C ALA A 664 -8.87 26.25 -10.15
N MET A 665 -7.98 25.40 -9.64
CA MET A 665 -6.70 25.82 -9.05
C MET A 665 -5.77 26.51 -10.05
N CYS A 666 -5.71 25.98 -11.27
CA CYS A 666 -4.93 26.55 -12.36
C CYS A 666 -5.49 27.89 -12.86
N ASN A 667 -6.70 28.32 -12.43
CA ASN A 667 -7.30 29.60 -12.79
C ASN A 667 -7.03 30.68 -11.74
N TYR A 668 -5.76 31.00 -11.48
CA TYR A 668 -5.37 31.94 -10.41
C TYR A 668 -5.39 33.43 -10.81
N ARG A 669 -5.47 33.76 -12.11
CA ARG A 669 -5.51 35.15 -12.62
C ARG A 669 -6.85 35.59 -13.22
N GLY A 670 -7.86 34.72 -13.21
CA GLY A 670 -9.12 34.95 -13.92
C GLY A 670 -10.29 35.39 -13.04
N THR A 671 -10.28 36.64 -12.55
CA THR A 671 -11.47 37.49 -12.24
C THR A 671 -11.05 38.80 -11.56
N THR A 672 -10.37 39.70 -12.28
CA THR A 672 -10.32 41.12 -11.91
C THR A 672 -10.29 41.95 -13.17
N ASN A 673 -11.47 42.36 -13.64
CA ASN A 673 -11.76 43.69 -14.22
C ASN A 673 -13.14 43.68 -14.87
N THR A 674 -14.14 44.11 -14.11
CA THR A 674 -15.28 44.89 -14.60
C THR A 674 -15.95 45.50 -13.36
N ILE A 675 -15.41 46.62 -12.88
CA ILE A 675 -16.14 47.56 -12.02
C ILE A 675 -16.66 48.68 -12.93
N GLU A 676 -17.88 49.09 -12.62
CA GLU A 676 -18.79 50.02 -13.27
C GLU A 676 -18.17 51.34 -13.77
N GLY A 677 -18.65 51.79 -14.94
CA GLY A 677 -18.50 53.14 -15.47
C GLY A 677 -19.53 53.36 -16.59
N ASN A 678 -20.50 54.24 -16.33
CA ASN A 678 -21.76 54.44 -17.05
C ASN A 678 -21.59 55.32 -18.33
N PRO A 679 -22.67 55.75 -19.02
CA PRO A 679 -23.05 55.43 -20.40
C PRO A 679 -22.65 56.50 -21.44
N GLU A 680 -22.49 56.13 -22.72
CA GLU A 680 -22.91 56.91 -23.92
C GLU A 680 -22.27 56.35 -25.22
N GLY A 681 -23.09 56.23 -26.28
CA GLY A 681 -22.63 56.45 -27.66
C GLY A 681 -22.30 55.24 -28.56
N SER A 682 -23.27 54.92 -29.44
CA SER A 682 -23.08 54.68 -30.88
C SER A 682 -22.35 53.41 -31.41
N SER A 683 -23.17 52.54 -32.02
CA SER A 683 -23.04 51.86 -33.34
C SER A 683 -21.76 51.05 -33.65
N THR A 684 -21.82 49.75 -34.00
CA THR A 684 -22.41 49.20 -35.24
C THR A 684 -22.47 47.65 -35.21
N ALA A 685 -23.51 47.12 -35.88
CA ALA A 685 -23.79 45.79 -36.46
C ALA A 685 -22.56 44.91 -36.82
N THR A 686 -22.55 43.57 -36.94
CA THR A 686 -23.49 42.42 -37.10
C THR A 686 -22.56 41.17 -37.18
N GLU A 687 -22.91 39.92 -36.87
CA GLU A 687 -23.85 39.01 -37.54
C GLU A 687 -24.07 37.76 -36.67
N ALA A 688 -25.32 37.30 -36.61
CA ALA A 688 -25.75 36.03 -36.02
C ALA A 688 -26.15 35.05 -37.14
N TRP A 689 -26.06 33.74 -36.88
CA TRP A 689 -26.61 32.63 -37.68
C TRP A 689 -27.02 31.47 -36.72
N PRO A 690 -27.95 30.55 -37.09
CA PRO A 690 -29.35 30.65 -36.65
C PRO A 690 -29.94 29.38 -35.96
N ASP A 691 -31.03 29.62 -35.23
CA ASP A 691 -32.21 28.79 -34.91
C ASP A 691 -32.09 27.26 -34.77
N ALA A 692 -32.19 26.84 -33.50
CA ALA A 692 -32.66 25.52 -33.08
C ALA A 692 -34.19 25.40 -33.24
N PRO A 693 -34.73 24.21 -33.58
CA PRO A 693 -36.17 23.99 -33.55
C PRO A 693 -36.68 23.92 -32.10
N SER A 694 -37.77 24.65 -31.92
CA SER A 694 -38.62 24.84 -30.75
C SER A 694 -38.92 23.59 -29.91
N ASN A 695 -38.63 23.70 -28.61
CA ASN A 695 -39.36 23.22 -27.41
C ASN A 695 -40.04 21.83 -27.44
N PRO A 696 -39.84 21.01 -26.39
CA PRO A 696 -40.79 21.15 -25.29
C PRO A 696 -40.22 20.99 -23.87
N ALA A 697 -40.96 21.60 -22.95
CA ALA A 697 -41.05 21.34 -21.52
C ALA A 697 -39.90 21.86 -20.63
N SER A 698 -40.25 22.90 -19.89
CA SER A 698 -39.57 23.45 -18.73
C SER A 698 -39.05 22.37 -17.76
N VAL A 699 -37.74 22.13 -17.77
CA VAL A 699 -37.05 21.62 -16.59
C VAL A 699 -36.66 22.86 -15.78
N THR A 700 -37.42 23.10 -14.72
CA THR A 700 -37.06 24.02 -13.65
C THR A 700 -35.67 23.68 -13.14
N ASP A 701 -34.76 24.65 -13.22
CA ASP A 701 -33.49 24.68 -12.50
C ASP A 701 -33.77 24.51 -10.99
N PRO A 702 -33.36 23.41 -10.33
CA PRO A 702 -33.65 23.19 -8.93
C PRO A 702 -32.73 23.97 -7.97
N PHE A 703 -31.79 24.79 -8.46
CA PHE A 703 -30.79 25.43 -7.58
C PHE A 703 -30.63 26.95 -7.78
N MET A 704 -31.34 27.57 -8.72
CA MET A 704 -31.47 29.03 -8.80
C MET A 704 -32.74 29.53 -8.10
N THR A 705 -32.74 29.46 -6.77
CA THR A 705 -33.41 30.41 -5.85
C THR A 705 -33.29 29.85 -4.44
N MET A 706 -32.30 30.32 -3.67
CA MET A 706 -32.50 30.66 -2.26
C MET A 706 -31.48 31.74 -1.87
N PRO A 707 -31.93 32.89 -1.33
CA PRO A 707 -31.05 33.96 -0.88
C PRO A 707 -30.37 33.55 0.42
N LEU A 708 -29.10 33.97 0.56
CA LEU A 708 -28.33 33.92 1.81
C LEU A 708 -29.13 34.60 2.95
N GLY A 709 -29.63 33.79 3.88
CA GLY A 709 -30.33 34.21 5.09
C GLY A 709 -29.62 33.70 6.34
N ALA A 710 -29.51 34.55 7.35
CA ALA A 710 -28.74 34.34 8.58
C ALA A 710 -29.34 33.32 9.58
N ASP A 711 -30.19 32.40 9.11
CA ASP A 711 -30.75 31.30 9.92
C ASP A 711 -30.10 29.93 9.62
N ASP A 712 -29.12 29.85 8.71
CA ASP A 712 -28.32 28.64 8.44
C ASP A 712 -27.07 28.50 9.32
N ILE A 713 -26.97 29.30 10.40
CA ILE A 713 -25.88 29.24 11.40
C ILE A 713 -26.26 28.40 12.65
N GLU A 714 -27.51 27.93 12.79
CA GLU A 714 -27.91 27.08 13.93
C GLU A 714 -28.10 25.58 13.61
N VAL A 715 -28.01 25.15 12.35
CA VAL A 715 -28.14 23.73 11.98
C VAL A 715 -26.79 22.98 11.96
N TYR A 716 -25.67 23.70 12.03
CA TYR A 716 -24.31 23.14 12.14
C TYR A 716 -23.76 23.07 13.58
N GLN A 717 -24.58 23.40 14.59
CA GLN A 717 -24.23 23.26 16.03
C GLN A 717 -25.07 22.19 16.77
N LEU A 718 -25.87 21.39 16.07
CA LEU A 718 -26.83 20.45 16.69
C LEU A 718 -26.57 18.96 16.46
N PHE A 719 -25.44 18.56 15.85
CA PHE A 719 -25.10 17.14 15.63
C PHE A 719 -23.76 16.68 16.26
N ALA A 720 -23.36 17.33 17.36
CA ALA A 720 -22.24 16.89 18.20
C ALA A 720 -22.69 16.32 19.57
N SER A 721 -23.98 16.13 19.82
CA SER A 721 -24.54 15.79 21.14
C SER A 721 -25.05 14.35 21.31
N GLU A 722 -25.17 13.52 20.26
CA GLU A 722 -25.82 12.20 20.35
C GLU A 722 -24.88 10.99 20.42
N MET A 723 -23.64 11.17 20.91
CA MET A 723 -22.70 10.04 21.00
C MET A 723 -22.92 9.12 22.20
N PHE A 724 -23.90 9.40 23.08
CA PHE A 724 -24.13 8.62 24.31
C PHE A 724 -25.58 8.65 24.81
N ASP A 725 -26.52 8.16 24.00
CA ASP A 725 -27.87 7.81 24.46
C ASP A 725 -28.06 6.28 24.47
N PRO A 726 -28.31 5.65 25.64
CA PRO A 726 -28.63 4.23 25.74
C PRO A 726 -30.07 3.87 25.31
N SER A 727 -30.96 4.83 25.08
CA SER A 727 -32.39 4.58 24.83
C SER A 727 -32.73 4.10 23.41
N ILE A 728 -31.74 4.01 22.51
CA ILE A 728 -31.94 3.65 21.09
C ILE A 728 -32.01 2.11 20.85
N PHE A 729 -31.90 1.28 21.89
CA PHE A 729 -31.89 -0.20 21.73
C PHE A 729 -33.25 -0.89 21.93
N GLU A 730 -34.32 -0.13 22.16
CA GLU A 730 -35.68 -0.67 22.18
C GLU A 730 -36.28 -0.66 20.76
N ASN A 731 -36.17 -1.79 20.06
CA ASN A 731 -37.18 -2.36 19.15
C ASN A 731 -36.52 -3.20 18.03
N ASN A 732 -36.50 -4.52 18.24
CA ASN A 732 -36.99 -5.51 17.27
C ASN A 732 -36.83 -6.91 17.87
N ALA A 733 -37.88 -7.34 18.58
CA ALA A 733 -38.06 -8.72 18.99
C ALA A 733 -38.64 -9.54 17.83
N TYR A 734 -38.02 -10.66 17.48
CA TYR A 734 -38.72 -11.80 16.88
C TYR A 734 -38.18 -13.09 17.52
N GLY A 735 -39.07 -13.73 18.28
CA GLY A 735 -38.81 -14.98 18.98
C GLY A 735 -38.88 -16.21 18.09
N GLY A 736 -38.24 -17.28 18.56
CA GLY A 736 -38.30 -18.62 17.99
C GLY A 736 -37.69 -19.63 18.94
N SER A 737 -38.54 -20.18 19.81
CA SER A 737 -38.26 -21.23 20.79
C SER A 737 -37.87 -22.56 20.14
N GLY A 738 -36.96 -23.32 20.77
CA GLY A 738 -36.73 -24.73 20.45
C GLY A 738 -35.69 -25.36 21.37
N THR A 739 -36.11 -25.79 22.55
CA THR A 739 -35.33 -26.63 23.47
C THR A 739 -35.50 -28.11 23.14
N SER A 740 -34.52 -28.90 23.63
CA SER A 740 -34.52 -30.37 23.80
C SER A 740 -34.08 -31.14 22.54
N VAL A 741 -33.21 -32.14 22.56
CA VAL A 741 -32.72 -33.11 23.57
C VAL A 741 -31.32 -33.57 23.10
N TRP A 742 -30.48 -34.07 24.02
CA TRP A 742 -29.38 -35.06 23.85
C TRP A 742 -28.15 -34.73 24.72
N GLU A 743 -28.38 -34.49 26.01
CA GLU A 743 -27.55 -35.11 27.03
C GLU A 743 -27.75 -36.63 26.93
N ASN A 744 -26.71 -37.42 26.63
CA ASN A 744 -26.50 -38.76 27.22
C ASN A 744 -25.36 -39.64 26.67
N ILE A 745 -24.30 -39.17 26.01
CA ILE A 745 -23.16 -40.07 25.74
C ILE A 745 -21.80 -39.38 26.00
N ILE A 746 -21.61 -38.95 27.25
CA ILE A 746 -20.27 -38.84 27.86
C ILE A 746 -20.26 -39.81 29.05
N ARG A 747 -19.88 -41.06 28.80
CA ARG A 747 -19.37 -42.02 29.79
C ARG A 747 -18.71 -43.18 29.04
N SER A 748 -17.46 -43.47 29.42
CA SER A 748 -16.53 -44.49 28.87
C SER A 748 -15.77 -43.98 27.64
N PHE A 749 -14.44 -43.80 27.60
CA PHE A 749 -13.32 -44.55 28.18
C PHE A 749 -12.08 -43.63 28.20
N ILE A 750 -11.54 -43.31 29.38
CA ILE A 750 -10.11 -42.99 29.54
C ILE A 750 -9.66 -43.66 30.83
N LEU A 751 -8.87 -44.73 30.72
CA LEU A 751 -7.96 -45.17 31.78
C LEU A 751 -6.82 -46.03 31.17
N LEU A 752 -5.61 -45.69 31.61
CA LEU A 752 -4.40 -46.52 31.75
C LEU A 752 -3.50 -46.80 30.51
N HIS A 753 -2.33 -46.15 30.43
CA HIS A 753 -1.07 -46.70 31.00
C HIS A 753 0.13 -45.72 30.87
N SER A 754 1.01 -45.81 31.86
CA SER A 754 2.21 -45.03 32.15
C SER A 754 3.52 -45.70 31.70
N ALA A 755 4.60 -44.89 31.63
CA ALA A 755 5.96 -45.12 32.19
C ALA A 755 7.19 -45.39 31.26
N GLN A 756 8.21 -44.53 31.48
CA GLN A 756 9.70 -44.73 31.52
C GLN A 756 10.46 -45.10 30.21
N SER A 757 11.73 -44.72 29.92
CA SER A 757 12.95 -44.35 30.71
C SER A 757 13.96 -43.52 29.86
N SER A 758 14.71 -42.53 30.40
CA SER A 758 16.13 -42.51 30.88
C SER A 758 17.28 -42.17 29.85
N ALA A 759 18.11 -41.19 30.23
CA ALA A 759 19.25 -40.43 29.62
C ALA A 759 20.58 -41.24 29.32
N PRO A 760 21.82 -40.69 29.06
CA PRO A 760 22.37 -39.29 29.10
C PRO A 760 23.48 -38.90 28.05
N ILE A 761 24.18 -37.74 28.26
CA ILE A 761 25.58 -37.31 27.87
C ILE A 761 25.59 -35.88 27.24
N THR A 762 25.77 -34.80 28.02
CA THR A 762 27.00 -34.02 28.43
C THR A 762 27.50 -32.90 27.50
N GLU A 763 27.44 -31.68 28.06
CA GLU A 763 28.25 -30.45 27.97
C GLU A 763 29.24 -30.21 26.81
N MET A 764 29.13 -29.02 26.19
CA MET A 764 30.24 -28.06 26.04
C MET A 764 29.70 -26.62 26.08
N SER A 765 30.27 -25.80 26.96
CA SER A 765 29.98 -24.38 27.11
C SER A 765 30.69 -23.54 26.05
N GLU A 766 30.01 -22.53 25.52
CA GLU A 766 30.65 -21.25 25.20
C GLU A 766 29.63 -20.11 25.43
N LYS A 767 30.01 -19.18 26.30
CA LYS A 767 29.21 -18.04 26.73
C LYS A 767 28.96 -17.10 25.55
N GLN A 768 27.75 -17.11 24.98
CA GLN A 768 27.19 -15.92 24.34
C GLN A 768 26.34 -15.19 25.39
N LEU A 769 26.78 -13.98 25.77
CA LEU A 769 25.91 -13.05 26.49
C LEU A 769 24.70 -12.74 25.59
N PRO A 770 23.45 -12.89 26.10
CA PRO A 770 22.30 -12.34 25.40
C PRO A 770 22.48 -10.84 25.26
N THR A 771 22.38 -10.32 24.04
CA THR A 771 22.13 -8.90 23.81
C THR A 771 20.85 -8.51 24.56
N ILE A 772 20.75 -7.25 25.00
CA ILE A 772 19.58 -6.65 25.69
C ILE A 772 18.23 -7.00 25.02
N LEU A 773 18.27 -7.39 23.74
CA LEU A 773 17.16 -7.71 22.85
C LEU A 773 16.63 -9.16 22.91
N THR A 774 17.04 -10.06 23.82
CA THR A 774 16.50 -11.44 23.84
C THR A 774 16.23 -12.02 25.24
N GLN A 775 15.66 -11.22 26.15
CA GLN A 775 15.39 -11.68 27.50
C GLN A 775 14.10 -12.51 27.60
N LEU A 776 14.25 -13.75 28.07
CA LEU A 776 13.18 -14.73 28.30
C LEU A 776 12.47 -14.53 29.67
N PRO A 777 11.32 -15.20 29.91
CA PRO A 777 10.38 -14.87 31.01
C PRO A 777 10.91 -15.02 32.45
N ASN A 778 12.07 -15.65 32.64
CA ASN A 778 12.74 -15.81 33.94
C ASN A 778 14.20 -15.33 33.92
N ASP A 779 14.56 -14.48 32.97
CA ASP A 779 15.92 -13.94 32.91
C ASP A 779 16.17 -13.03 34.14
N PRO A 780 17.18 -13.33 34.99
CA PRO A 780 17.58 -12.42 36.08
C PRO A 780 17.97 -11.02 35.57
N ASN A 781 18.23 -10.87 34.26
CA ASN A 781 18.57 -9.60 33.63
C ASN A 781 17.35 -8.73 33.23
N ARG A 782 16.11 -9.20 33.45
CA ARG A 782 14.91 -8.37 33.19
C ARG A 782 14.90 -7.17 34.12
N ARG A 783 14.87 -5.96 33.55
CA ARG A 783 14.96 -4.72 34.32
C ARG A 783 13.93 -4.70 35.45
N ARG A 784 14.41 -4.27 36.62
CA ARG A 784 13.62 -3.94 37.80
C ARG A 784 13.98 -2.53 38.24
N TYR A 785 13.01 -1.84 38.83
CA TYR A 785 13.24 -0.58 39.51
C TYR A 785 13.85 -0.84 40.89
N SER A 786 14.82 -0.01 41.25
CA SER A 786 15.42 0.03 42.57
C SER A 786 14.39 0.43 43.64
N LYS A 787 14.74 0.23 44.92
CA LYS A 787 13.87 0.64 46.03
C LYS A 787 13.60 2.14 46.04
N GLU A 788 14.58 2.95 45.65
CA GLU A 788 14.44 4.40 45.55
C GLU A 788 13.49 4.81 44.42
N GLU A 789 13.68 4.23 43.23
CA GLU A 789 12.77 4.45 42.10
C GLU A 789 11.32 4.04 42.44
N LEU A 790 11.14 2.92 43.14
CA LEU A 790 9.82 2.49 43.62
C LEU A 790 9.21 3.47 44.62
N GLN A 791 9.99 3.98 45.57
CA GLN A 791 9.50 4.97 46.54
C GLN A 791 9.07 6.27 45.87
N ASN A 792 9.83 6.72 44.86
CA ASN A 792 9.48 7.88 44.04
C ASN A 792 8.20 7.64 43.26
N TYR A 793 8.03 6.44 42.69
CA TYR A 793 6.80 6.04 42.02
C TYR A 793 5.59 5.99 42.98
N PHE A 794 5.73 5.43 44.18
CA PHE A 794 4.63 5.41 45.16
C PHE A 794 4.21 6.82 45.58
N THR A 795 5.19 7.73 45.70
CA THR A 795 4.93 9.15 45.92
C THR A 795 4.22 9.79 44.72
N ARG A 796 4.61 9.44 43.48
CA ARG A 796 4.00 9.93 42.24
C ARG A 796 2.52 9.57 42.12
N ILE A 797 2.14 8.37 42.53
CA ILE A 797 0.75 7.89 42.48
C ILE A 797 -0.05 8.19 43.74
N ASP A 798 0.53 8.96 44.67
CA ASP A 798 -0.08 9.30 45.96
C ASP A 798 -0.60 8.06 46.69
N LEU A 799 0.29 7.08 46.90
CA LEU A 799 -0.06 5.82 47.58
C LEU A 799 -0.12 6.04 49.10
N PRO A 800 -1.27 5.80 49.76
CA PRO A 800 -1.43 6.03 51.19
C PRO A 800 -0.48 5.18 52.05
N GLN A 801 -0.09 5.72 53.21
CA GLN A 801 0.87 5.09 54.13
C GLN A 801 0.49 3.65 54.51
N LYS A 802 -0.80 3.37 54.70
CA LYS A 802 -1.29 2.01 55.03
C LYS A 802 -0.93 0.93 53.99
N TYR A 803 -0.73 1.30 52.72
CA TYR A 803 -0.28 0.38 51.67
C TYR A 803 1.24 0.36 51.53
N LEU A 804 1.92 1.46 51.90
CA LEU A 804 3.39 1.49 52.06
C LEU A 804 3.85 0.60 53.22
N ASP A 805 3.01 0.42 54.23
CA ASP A 805 3.25 -0.50 55.35
C ASP A 805 2.92 -1.97 55.01
N SER A 806 2.55 -2.27 53.75
CA SER A 806 2.23 -3.63 53.32
C SER A 806 3.42 -4.57 53.52
N PRO A 807 3.21 -5.77 54.10
CA PRO A 807 4.29 -6.72 54.33
C PRO A 807 4.95 -7.18 53.03
N VAL A 808 4.25 -7.10 51.89
CA VAL A 808 4.78 -7.43 50.55
C VAL A 808 6.01 -6.59 50.19
N LEU A 809 6.06 -5.32 50.61
CA LEU A 809 7.19 -4.42 50.28
C LEU A 809 8.46 -4.77 51.08
N SER A 810 8.32 -5.46 52.21
CA SER A 810 9.44 -5.98 53.00
C SER A 810 9.77 -7.45 52.64
N HIS A 811 8.75 -8.21 52.25
CA HIS A 811 8.79 -9.65 51.99
C HIS A 811 8.17 -9.96 50.62
N VAL A 812 8.99 -9.90 49.58
CA VAL A 812 8.55 -10.02 48.17
C VAL A 812 7.84 -11.34 47.85
N GLU A 813 8.12 -12.41 48.60
CA GLU A 813 7.46 -13.71 48.51
C GLU A 813 5.96 -13.63 48.79
N LEU A 814 5.52 -12.65 49.59
CA LEU A 814 4.11 -12.46 49.91
C LEU A 814 3.32 -11.88 48.72
N ALA A 815 4.00 -11.34 47.70
CA ALA A 815 3.36 -10.82 46.49
C ALA A 815 2.53 -11.88 45.73
N ALA A 816 2.90 -13.16 45.83
CA ALA A 816 2.17 -14.26 45.18
C ALA A 816 0.92 -14.72 45.94
N THR A 817 0.67 -14.18 47.13
CA THR A 817 -0.46 -14.57 48.00
C THR A 817 -1.67 -13.68 47.76
N LYS A 818 -2.88 -14.26 47.81
CA LYS A 818 -4.12 -13.47 47.74
C LYS A 818 -4.37 -12.64 49.01
N GLU A 819 -3.84 -13.09 50.15
CA GLU A 819 -4.05 -12.42 51.45
C GLU A 819 -3.32 -11.08 51.54
N HIS A 820 -2.09 -11.00 51.02
CA HIS A 820 -1.28 -9.78 51.11
C HIS A 820 -1.02 -9.12 49.76
N GLY A 821 -0.79 -9.91 48.70
CA GLY A 821 -0.47 -9.39 47.38
C GLY A 821 -1.67 -8.78 46.66
N LEU A 822 -2.84 -9.43 46.67
CA LEU A 822 -4.00 -8.90 45.95
C LEU A 822 -4.47 -7.52 46.46
N PRO A 823 -4.60 -7.26 47.78
CA PRO A 823 -4.98 -5.94 48.28
C PRO A 823 -4.00 -4.83 47.90
N LEU A 824 -2.69 -5.12 47.89
CA LEU A 824 -1.69 -4.15 47.45
C LEU A 824 -1.79 -3.91 45.95
N LEU A 825 -1.98 -4.96 45.13
CA LEU A 825 -2.16 -4.82 43.69
C LEU A 825 -3.41 -4.00 43.33
N GLU A 826 -4.53 -4.22 44.02
CA GLU A 826 -5.77 -3.43 43.86
C GLU A 826 -5.50 -1.94 44.14
N ALA A 827 -4.82 -1.65 45.26
CA ALA A 827 -4.43 -0.28 45.59
C ALA A 827 -3.50 0.33 44.54
N LEU A 828 -2.48 -0.41 44.09
CA LEU A 828 -1.57 0.07 43.06
C LEU A 828 -2.29 0.37 41.74
N CYS A 829 -3.23 -0.47 41.30
CA CYS A 829 -4.01 -0.24 40.08
C CYS A 829 -4.89 1.03 40.21
N ARG A 830 -5.59 1.16 41.34
CA ARG A 830 -6.46 2.31 41.63
C ARG A 830 -5.64 3.61 41.64
N HIS A 831 -4.59 3.66 42.45
CA HIS A 831 -3.77 4.86 42.60
C HIS A 831 -2.99 5.19 41.32
N HIS A 832 -2.55 4.19 40.55
CA HIS A 832 -1.95 4.42 39.24
C HIS A 832 -2.94 5.07 38.29
N THR A 833 -4.10 4.46 38.03
CA THR A 833 -5.08 4.97 37.05
C THR A 833 -5.71 6.32 37.44
N CYS A 834 -5.71 6.67 38.72
CA CYS A 834 -6.17 7.96 39.21
C CYS A 834 -5.13 9.09 39.06
N ASN A 835 -3.84 8.77 39.14
CA ASN A 835 -2.77 9.77 39.21
C ASN A 835 -1.86 9.81 37.98
N VAL A 836 -1.78 8.71 37.23
CA VAL A 836 -1.07 8.59 35.97
C VAL A 836 -2.10 8.63 34.85
N PRO A 837 -2.15 9.71 34.06
CA PRO A 837 -3.16 9.82 33.02
C PRO A 837 -2.86 8.86 31.86
N PHE A 838 -3.93 8.32 31.27
CA PHE A 838 -3.88 7.78 29.93
C PHE A 838 -3.85 8.96 28.96
N GLU A 839 -2.77 9.14 28.19
CA GLU A 839 -2.58 10.30 27.31
C GLU A 839 -1.74 9.96 26.08
N ASN A 840 -1.92 10.72 25.01
CA ASN A 840 -1.16 10.60 23.76
C ASN A 840 -0.46 11.91 23.35
N LEU A 841 -0.26 12.82 24.29
CA LEU A 841 0.32 14.14 24.08
C LEU A 841 1.74 14.06 23.53
N ILE A 842 2.49 12.99 23.77
CA ILE A 842 3.81 12.81 23.14
C ILE A 842 3.75 12.83 21.61
N LEU A 843 2.62 12.44 21.00
CA LEU A 843 2.42 12.47 19.54
C LEU A 843 2.11 13.88 19.02
N HIS A 844 1.60 14.75 19.90
CA HIS A 844 0.98 16.03 19.54
C HIS A 844 1.78 17.24 20.02
N TYR A 845 2.48 17.11 21.14
CA TYR A 845 3.21 18.18 21.83
C TYR A 845 4.72 17.93 21.88
N SER A 846 5.25 16.80 21.39
CA SER A 846 6.70 16.59 21.33
C SER A 846 7.25 16.99 19.97
N ALA A 847 8.35 17.75 19.93
CA ALA A 847 9.09 18.04 18.70
C ALA A 847 9.54 16.76 17.97
N SER A 848 9.95 15.74 18.74
CA SER A 848 10.45 14.48 18.19
C SER A 848 9.35 13.51 17.77
N LYS A 849 8.14 13.66 18.34
CA LYS A 849 7.01 12.71 18.26
C LYS A 849 7.40 11.24 18.50
N LYS A 850 8.56 10.99 19.13
CA LYS A 850 9.12 9.65 19.30
C LYS A 850 8.57 9.03 20.56
N VAL A 851 7.78 7.97 20.40
CA VAL A 851 7.37 7.13 21.53
C VAL A 851 8.49 6.17 21.90
N THR A 852 8.77 6.07 23.20
CA THR A 852 9.71 5.11 23.76
C THR A 852 9.00 4.06 24.60
N LEU A 853 9.46 2.82 24.52
CA LEU A 853 9.10 1.74 25.43
C LEU A 853 10.30 1.29 26.29
N GLU A 854 11.41 2.04 26.24
CA GLU A 854 12.58 1.75 27.08
C GLU A 854 12.24 2.05 28.54
N LEU A 855 12.48 1.09 29.41
CA LEU A 855 11.97 1.11 30.78
C LEU A 855 12.66 2.17 31.68
N SER A 856 13.88 2.64 31.39
CA SER A 856 14.48 3.83 32.06
C SER A 856 13.74 5.08 31.66
N GLU A 857 13.55 5.24 30.36
CA GLU A 857 12.94 6.44 29.81
C GLU A 857 11.49 6.54 30.29
N LEU A 858 10.76 5.41 30.34
CA LEU A 858 9.44 5.35 30.94
C LEU A 858 9.43 5.72 32.43
N TYR A 859 10.43 5.31 33.21
CA TYR A 859 10.52 5.76 34.61
C TYR A 859 10.69 7.27 34.71
N ASN A 860 11.63 7.84 33.98
CA ASN A 860 11.84 9.29 33.96
C ASN A 860 10.57 10.02 33.50
N TRP A 861 9.91 9.50 32.46
CA TRP A 861 8.68 10.04 31.91
C TRP A 861 7.51 10.05 32.92
N PHE A 862 7.20 8.90 33.52
CA PHE A 862 6.05 8.75 34.41
C PHE A 862 6.28 9.37 35.79
N VAL A 863 7.49 9.25 36.33
CA VAL A 863 7.81 9.62 37.71
C VAL A 863 8.40 11.03 37.79
N GLU A 864 9.50 11.30 37.08
CA GLU A 864 10.21 12.60 37.17
C GLU A 864 9.46 13.69 36.42
N LYS A 865 9.06 13.44 35.17
CA LYS A 865 8.29 14.40 34.35
C LYS A 865 6.79 14.40 34.66
N ARG A 866 6.34 13.51 35.54
CA ARG A 866 4.93 13.32 35.94
C ARG A 866 3.95 13.12 34.77
N ARG A 867 4.40 12.53 33.66
CA ARG A 867 3.59 12.31 32.46
C ARG A 867 2.77 11.02 32.54
N GLY A 868 1.96 10.83 31.50
CA GLY A 868 1.19 9.61 31.27
C GLY A 868 1.62 8.90 30.00
N GLY A 869 0.82 7.97 29.51
CA GLY A 869 1.06 7.32 28.22
C GLY A 869 -0.15 6.57 27.69
N ARG A 870 0.04 5.80 26.62
CA ARG A 870 -1.00 4.93 26.05
C ARG A 870 -0.88 3.52 26.65
N CYS A 871 -1.56 2.53 26.06
CA CYS A 871 -1.65 1.20 26.66
C CYS A 871 -0.30 0.50 26.79
N MET A 872 0.59 0.61 25.80
CA MET A 872 1.92 -0.03 25.85
C MET A 872 2.82 0.63 26.90
N GLU A 873 2.87 1.96 26.97
CA GLU A 873 3.70 2.69 27.93
C GLU A 873 3.24 2.42 29.37
N ASN A 874 1.94 2.55 29.63
CA ASN A 874 1.37 2.30 30.97
C ASN A 874 1.60 0.85 31.41
N ASN A 875 1.19 -0.13 30.60
CA ASN A 875 1.27 -1.53 31.02
C ASN A 875 2.70 -2.07 31.04
N SER A 876 3.62 -1.56 30.21
CA SER A 876 5.06 -1.90 30.29
C SER A 876 5.70 -1.37 31.57
N PHE A 877 5.44 -0.10 31.89
CA PHE A 877 5.94 0.54 33.10
C PHE A 877 5.36 -0.14 34.35
N PHE A 878 4.04 -0.27 34.43
CA PHE A 878 3.35 -0.88 35.56
C PHE A 878 3.73 -2.35 35.75
N GLY A 879 3.81 -3.13 34.67
CA GLY A 879 4.29 -4.51 34.73
C GLY A 879 5.72 -4.62 35.26
N THR A 880 6.57 -3.63 34.99
CA THR A 880 7.93 -3.55 35.53
C THR A 880 7.94 -3.19 37.02
N VAL A 881 7.10 -2.25 37.46
CA VAL A 881 6.88 -1.96 38.89
C VAL A 881 6.47 -3.22 39.64
N LEU A 882 5.48 -3.94 39.13
CA LEU A 882 4.98 -5.18 39.74
C LEU A 882 6.07 -6.26 39.83
N ARG A 883 6.85 -6.47 38.78
CA ARG A 883 8.01 -7.41 38.83
C ARG A 883 9.06 -6.99 39.86
N SER A 884 9.24 -5.68 40.08
CA SER A 884 10.24 -5.14 41.00
C SER A 884 9.87 -5.40 42.46
N ILE A 885 8.57 -5.47 42.77
CA ILE A 885 8.03 -5.79 44.11
C ILE A 885 7.64 -7.27 44.30
N GLY A 886 8.06 -8.14 43.38
CA GLY A 886 7.97 -9.60 43.55
C GLY A 886 6.80 -10.30 42.86
N TYR A 887 5.91 -9.58 42.16
CA TYR A 887 4.82 -10.22 41.43
C TYR A 887 5.34 -11.02 40.23
N GLN A 888 4.72 -12.18 39.99
CA GLN A 888 4.87 -12.91 38.74
C GLN A 888 3.96 -12.29 37.68
N VAL A 889 4.57 -11.60 36.72
CA VAL A 889 3.86 -10.86 35.65
C VAL A 889 4.13 -11.49 34.29
N ARG A 890 3.07 -11.72 33.51
CA ARG A 890 3.13 -12.03 32.08
C ARG A 890 2.55 -10.87 31.29
N ASN A 891 3.28 -10.40 30.29
CA ASN A 891 2.77 -9.39 29.37
C ASN A 891 2.00 -10.10 28.24
N CYS A 892 0.77 -9.68 27.97
CA CYS A 892 -0.09 -10.25 26.92
C CYS A 892 -0.56 -9.15 25.96
N ALA A 893 -1.12 -9.58 24.83
CA ALA A 893 -1.66 -8.66 23.83
C ALA A 893 -3.10 -9.01 23.46
N GLY A 894 -3.85 -7.97 23.11
CA GLY A 894 -5.25 -8.02 22.78
C GLY A 894 -5.62 -7.14 21.60
N ARG A 895 -6.87 -7.30 21.17
CA ARG A 895 -7.53 -6.56 20.10
C ARG A 895 -8.63 -5.72 20.73
N VAL A 896 -8.59 -4.41 20.53
CA VAL A 896 -9.71 -3.54 20.92
C VAL A 896 -10.91 -3.85 20.03
N SER A 897 -12.11 -3.89 20.61
CA SER A 897 -13.35 -4.07 19.86
C SER A 897 -13.69 -2.81 19.08
N ARG A 898 -14.21 -2.98 17.87
CA ARG A 898 -14.73 -1.88 17.05
C ARG A 898 -15.97 -1.21 17.65
N ALA A 899 -16.60 -1.82 18.66
CA ALA A 899 -17.59 -1.13 19.50
C ALA A 899 -16.99 0.04 20.29
N MET A 900 -15.67 0.02 20.54
CA MET A 900 -14.92 1.11 21.21
C MET A 900 -14.32 2.10 20.20
N SER A 901 -14.60 1.95 18.91
CA SER A 901 -14.07 2.85 17.89
C SER A 901 -14.53 4.29 18.17
N PRO A 902 -13.66 5.30 18.02
CA PRO A 902 -14.06 6.71 18.12
C PRO A 902 -15.03 7.10 17.00
N PHE A 903 -15.03 6.38 15.87
CA PHE A 903 -15.84 6.68 14.69
C PHE A 903 -17.24 6.08 14.83
N PRO A 904 -18.32 6.90 14.82
CA PRO A 904 -19.70 6.42 14.99
C PRO A 904 -20.12 5.36 13.98
N GLU A 905 -19.74 5.53 12.71
CA GLU A 905 -20.08 4.58 11.63
C GLU A 905 -19.49 3.19 11.86
N VAL A 906 -18.27 3.12 12.40
CA VAL A 906 -17.62 1.85 12.76
C VAL A 906 -18.38 1.17 13.90
N ARG A 907 -18.77 1.92 14.94
CA ARG A 907 -19.59 1.35 16.03
C ARG A 907 -20.96 0.88 15.53
N LYS A 908 -21.57 1.57 14.57
CA LYS A 908 -22.88 1.21 14.03
C LYS A 908 -22.84 -0.04 13.15
N THR A 909 -21.82 -0.16 12.31
CA THR A 909 -21.76 -1.20 11.26
C THR A 909 -20.90 -2.41 11.64
N GLN A 910 -20.00 -2.26 12.60
CA GLN A 910 -18.95 -3.24 12.92
C GLN A 910 -18.75 -3.45 14.43
N ALA A 911 -19.69 -3.06 15.30
CA ALA A 911 -19.52 -3.22 16.76
C ALA A 911 -19.31 -4.67 17.25
N ASN A 912 -19.69 -5.67 16.47
CA ASN A 912 -19.48 -7.08 16.82
C ASN A 912 -18.08 -7.61 16.47
N THR A 913 -17.22 -6.82 15.84
CA THR A 913 -15.87 -7.20 15.44
C THR A 913 -14.79 -6.51 16.27
N TYR A 914 -13.53 -6.89 16.04
CA TYR A 914 -12.32 -6.47 16.73
C TYR A 914 -11.26 -6.01 15.73
N ASP A 915 -10.37 -5.12 16.17
CA ASP A 915 -9.24 -4.65 15.37
C ASP A 915 -8.07 -5.66 15.35
N GLY A 916 -6.95 -5.22 14.74
CA GLY A 916 -5.64 -5.87 14.88
C GLY A 916 -5.20 -5.98 16.35
N ILE A 917 -4.12 -6.72 16.59
CA ILE A 917 -3.51 -6.79 17.94
C ILE A 917 -2.88 -5.42 18.22
N ASN A 918 -3.54 -4.63 19.06
CA ASN A 918 -3.22 -3.21 19.28
C ASN A 918 -3.36 -2.78 20.75
N HIS A 919 -3.60 -3.72 21.68
CA HIS A 919 -3.70 -3.45 23.10
C HIS A 919 -2.74 -4.32 23.91
N MET A 920 -2.05 -3.72 24.87
CA MET A 920 -1.19 -4.44 25.83
C MET A 920 -1.91 -4.56 27.17
N LEU A 921 -1.80 -5.71 27.83
CA LEU A 921 -2.24 -5.90 29.21
C LEU A 921 -1.28 -6.82 29.97
N ASN A 922 -1.41 -6.87 31.30
CA ASN A 922 -0.62 -7.73 32.16
C ASN A 922 -1.49 -8.84 32.77
N LEU A 923 -0.90 -10.01 32.99
CA LEU A 923 -1.46 -11.06 33.84
C LEU A 923 -0.57 -11.23 35.08
N VAL A 924 -1.17 -11.27 36.27
CA VAL A 924 -0.47 -11.48 37.54
C VAL A 924 -0.94 -12.77 38.17
N ARG A 925 -0.02 -13.57 38.70
CA ARG A 925 -0.35 -14.88 39.28
C ARG A 925 -0.50 -14.84 40.80
N PHE A 926 -1.61 -15.38 41.30
CA PHE A 926 -1.85 -15.59 42.73
C PHE A 926 -2.34 -17.01 43.01
N GLY A 927 -1.68 -17.74 43.91
CA GLY A 927 -2.16 -19.06 44.34
C GLY A 927 -2.43 -20.07 43.21
N GLY A 928 -1.76 -19.91 42.06
CA GLY A 928 -1.96 -20.74 40.86
C GLY A 928 -2.86 -20.13 39.78
N GLU A 929 -3.69 -19.15 40.12
CA GLU A 929 -4.65 -18.49 39.21
C GLU A 929 -4.08 -17.20 38.61
N TRP A 930 -4.47 -16.89 37.38
CA TRP A 930 -4.10 -15.64 36.71
C TRP A 930 -5.17 -14.58 36.92
N TYR A 931 -4.73 -13.36 37.19
CA TYR A 931 -5.54 -12.17 37.28
C TYR A 931 -5.14 -11.22 36.17
N VAL A 932 -6.12 -10.62 35.50
CA VAL A 932 -5.87 -9.58 34.50
C VAL A 932 -5.64 -8.26 35.22
N VAL A 933 -4.61 -7.56 34.78
CA VAL A 933 -4.20 -6.26 35.29
C VAL A 933 -3.94 -5.36 34.09
N ASP A 934 -4.84 -4.41 33.88
CA ASP A 934 -4.77 -3.49 32.75
C ASP A 934 -5.00 -2.06 33.25
N VAL A 935 -3.93 -1.28 33.30
CA VAL A 935 -3.96 0.14 33.67
C VAL A 935 -3.91 1.06 32.44
N GLY A 936 -4.00 0.48 31.23
CA GLY A 936 -3.71 1.15 29.97
C GLY A 936 -4.90 1.34 29.03
N MET A 937 -6.12 0.99 29.43
CA MET A 937 -7.33 1.11 28.60
C MET A 937 -8.12 2.42 28.82
N GLY A 938 -7.66 3.30 29.71
CA GLY A 938 -8.31 4.59 29.99
C GLY A 938 -9.70 4.42 30.63
N ALA A 939 -10.65 5.30 30.30
CA ALA A 939 -11.98 5.34 30.92
C ALA A 939 -12.79 4.04 30.72
N MET A 940 -12.56 3.33 29.62
CA MET A 940 -13.29 2.11 29.23
C MET A 940 -12.66 0.84 29.83
N GLY A 941 -11.51 0.99 30.47
CA GLY A 941 -10.75 -0.10 31.06
C GLY A 941 -11.26 -0.59 32.41
N PRO A 942 -10.77 -1.77 32.82
CA PRO A 942 -10.89 -2.19 34.21
C PRO A 942 -10.04 -1.29 35.11
N ASN A 943 -10.60 -0.89 36.23
CA ASN A 943 -9.94 -0.10 37.28
C ASN A 943 -9.54 -0.96 38.50
N VAL A 944 -9.72 -2.27 38.38
CA VAL A 944 -9.41 -3.28 39.41
C VAL A 944 -8.86 -4.55 38.74
N PRO A 945 -7.94 -5.28 39.38
CA PRO A 945 -7.59 -6.63 38.98
C PRO A 945 -8.81 -7.56 39.04
N TYR A 946 -8.90 -8.52 38.12
CA TYR A 946 -9.96 -9.54 38.13
C TYR A 946 -9.42 -10.91 37.72
N PRO A 947 -9.99 -12.00 38.25
CA PRO A 947 -9.53 -13.35 37.93
C PRO A 947 -9.87 -13.72 36.49
N LEU A 948 -8.96 -14.44 35.83
CA LEU A 948 -9.13 -14.98 34.49
C LEU A 948 -9.96 -16.27 34.54
N VAL A 949 -11.25 -16.11 34.85
CA VAL A 949 -12.24 -17.20 34.99
C VAL A 949 -13.39 -16.95 34.01
N ASP A 950 -13.75 -17.99 33.25
CA ASP A 950 -14.83 -17.89 32.26
C ASP A 950 -16.17 -17.63 32.96
N GLY A 951 -16.89 -16.61 32.50
CA GLY A 951 -18.15 -16.15 33.10
C GLY A 951 -17.99 -15.28 34.34
N PHE A 952 -16.77 -14.89 34.74
CA PHE A 952 -16.58 -13.96 35.86
C PHE A 952 -17.24 -12.62 35.55
N SER A 953 -18.02 -12.08 36.48
CA SER A 953 -18.59 -10.74 36.40
C SER A 953 -18.46 -10.00 37.74
N THR A 954 -18.33 -8.68 37.67
CA THR A 954 -18.29 -7.81 38.85
C THR A 954 -18.65 -6.38 38.51
N THR A 955 -18.97 -5.56 39.51
CA THR A 955 -19.11 -4.13 39.35
C THR A 955 -17.73 -3.47 39.29
N SER A 956 -17.46 -2.74 38.21
CA SER A 956 -16.19 -2.02 38.01
C SER A 956 -16.28 -0.58 38.52
N ILE A 957 -17.26 0.19 38.03
CA ILE A 957 -17.56 1.57 38.47
C ILE A 957 -19.07 1.67 38.52
N ALA A 958 -19.69 1.62 39.71
CA ALA A 958 -21.15 1.55 39.80
C ALA A 958 -21.87 2.65 38.99
N PRO A 959 -22.90 2.34 38.19
CA PRO A 959 -23.55 1.02 38.04
C PRO A 959 -22.90 0.09 37.00
N ARG A 960 -21.80 0.49 36.34
CA ARG A 960 -21.13 -0.28 35.30
C ARG A 960 -20.63 -1.64 35.79
N GLU A 961 -21.10 -2.70 35.16
CA GLU A 961 -20.63 -4.07 35.34
C GLU A 961 -19.66 -4.48 34.23
N ILE A 962 -18.79 -5.43 34.54
CA ILE A 962 -17.84 -6.06 33.61
C ILE A 962 -18.04 -7.57 33.63
N ARG A 963 -17.73 -8.23 32.53
CA ARG A 963 -17.64 -9.69 32.48
C ARG A 963 -16.49 -10.17 31.60
N ILE A 964 -15.99 -11.35 31.94
CA ILE A 964 -14.94 -12.05 31.21
C ILE A 964 -15.50 -13.35 30.66
N GLN A 965 -15.28 -13.59 29.37
CA GLN A 965 -15.75 -14.81 28.69
C GLN A 965 -14.64 -15.44 27.87
N HIS A 966 -14.54 -16.76 27.89
CA HIS A 966 -13.63 -17.51 27.04
C HIS A 966 -14.41 -18.06 25.84
N ARG A 967 -14.45 -17.26 24.76
CA ARG A 967 -15.30 -17.50 23.58
C ARG A 967 -14.56 -17.23 22.28
N ALA A 968 -15.03 -17.84 21.20
CA ALA A 968 -14.59 -17.44 19.86
C ALA A 968 -15.17 -16.06 19.53
N ILE A 969 -14.37 -15.23 18.86
CA ILE A 969 -14.85 -13.95 18.29
C ILE A 969 -15.51 -14.20 16.93
N SER A 970 -16.39 -13.30 16.51
CA SER A 970 -17.25 -13.48 15.32
C SER A 970 -16.49 -13.70 14.02
N GLU A 971 -15.26 -13.21 13.97
CA GLU A 971 -14.36 -13.27 12.82
C GLU A 971 -13.53 -14.56 12.78
N SER A 972 -13.61 -15.38 13.82
CA SER A 972 -12.86 -16.64 13.89
C SER A 972 -13.51 -17.71 13.01
N TYR A 973 -12.74 -18.27 12.09
CA TYR A 973 -13.18 -19.38 11.25
C TYR A 973 -13.27 -20.69 12.07
N GLY A 974 -14.34 -21.47 11.88
CA GLY A 974 -14.47 -22.81 12.46
C GLY A 974 -15.69 -23.05 13.37
N GLY A 975 -16.60 -22.08 13.53
CA GLY A 975 -17.79 -22.26 14.37
C GLY A 975 -17.45 -22.66 15.81
N ASP A 976 -18.02 -23.75 16.32
CA ASP A 976 -17.72 -24.27 17.66
C ASP A 976 -16.26 -24.74 17.85
N ALA A 977 -15.56 -25.03 16.75
CA ALA A 977 -14.14 -25.42 16.76
C ALA A 977 -13.18 -24.22 16.62
N ALA A 978 -13.69 -23.00 16.51
CA ALA A 978 -12.87 -21.79 16.40
C ALA A 978 -12.01 -21.58 17.67
N PRO A 979 -10.77 -21.08 17.53
CA PRO A 979 -9.93 -20.74 18.67
C PRO A 979 -10.64 -19.73 19.58
N LYS A 980 -10.68 -20.03 20.88
CA LYS A 980 -11.28 -19.14 21.88
C LYS A 980 -10.27 -18.08 22.34
N LEU A 981 -10.78 -16.88 22.55
CA LEU A 981 -10.08 -15.75 23.15
C LEU A 981 -10.77 -15.36 24.45
N TRP A 982 -10.04 -14.69 25.33
CA TRP A 982 -10.62 -14.08 26.51
C TRP A 982 -11.20 -12.71 26.12
N CYS A 983 -12.52 -12.57 26.18
CA CYS A 983 -13.27 -11.36 25.86
C CYS A 983 -13.64 -10.61 27.14
N TYR A 984 -13.30 -9.33 27.21
CA TYR A 984 -13.76 -8.39 28.21
C TYR A 984 -14.92 -7.59 27.62
N ASP A 985 -16.10 -7.69 28.26
CA ASP A 985 -17.29 -6.93 27.90
C ASP A 985 -17.75 -6.06 29.07
N VAL A 986 -18.42 -4.95 28.76
CA VAL A 986 -18.93 -3.96 29.72
C VAL A 986 -20.44 -3.81 29.58
N CYS A 987 -21.14 -3.71 30.69
CA CYS A 987 -22.55 -3.30 30.74
C CYS A 987 -22.66 -2.00 31.53
N TYR A 988 -23.16 -0.92 30.90
CA TYR A 988 -23.30 0.38 31.55
C TYR A 988 -24.56 0.52 32.40
N ASP A 989 -25.62 -0.21 32.02
CA ASP A 989 -26.90 -0.21 32.71
C ASP A 989 -27.31 -1.65 33.01
N PRO A 990 -27.01 -2.15 34.22
CA PRO A 990 -27.34 -3.51 34.61
C PRO A 990 -28.79 -3.66 35.11
N SER A 991 -29.63 -2.62 35.02
CA SER A 991 -30.97 -2.61 35.62
C SER A 991 -31.97 -3.60 34.99
N HIS A 992 -31.65 -4.14 33.80
CA HIS A 992 -32.51 -5.03 33.03
C HIS A 992 -32.25 -6.54 33.26
N GLY A 993 -31.33 -6.91 34.17
CA GLY A 993 -31.06 -8.30 34.52
C GLY A 993 -30.53 -9.14 33.35
N ASN A 994 -31.25 -10.19 32.94
CA ASN A 994 -30.82 -11.07 31.85
C ASN A 994 -30.84 -10.38 30.46
N ASP A 995 -31.55 -9.27 30.32
CA ASP A 995 -31.61 -8.47 29.08
C ASP A 995 -30.55 -7.35 29.04
N ASN A 996 -29.62 -7.35 30.00
CA ASN A 996 -28.53 -6.39 30.08
C ASN A 996 -27.73 -6.34 28.77
N LYS A 997 -27.56 -5.13 28.23
CA LYS A 997 -26.79 -4.92 27.01
C LYS A 997 -25.30 -4.93 27.31
N TRP A 998 -24.63 -6.01 26.90
CA TRP A 998 -23.18 -6.17 27.00
C TRP A 998 -22.48 -5.66 25.73
N ILE A 999 -21.48 -4.80 25.92
CA ILE A 999 -20.71 -4.20 24.84
C ILE A 999 -19.28 -4.78 24.89
N PRO A 1000 -18.79 -5.42 23.83
CA PRO A 1000 -17.41 -5.90 23.79
C PRO A 1000 -16.43 -4.73 23.85
N THR A 1001 -15.38 -4.83 24.67
CA THR A 1001 -14.35 -3.78 24.77
C THR A 1001 -13.03 -4.24 24.16
N TYR A 1002 -12.55 -5.43 24.53
CA TYR A 1002 -11.37 -6.04 23.92
C TYR A 1002 -11.34 -7.55 24.11
N CYS A 1003 -10.56 -8.25 23.29
CA CYS A 1003 -10.26 -9.68 23.47
C CYS A 1003 -8.76 -9.93 23.47
N PHE A 1004 -8.27 -10.96 24.16
CA PHE A 1004 -6.84 -11.23 24.25
C PHE A 1004 -6.52 -12.73 24.36
N THR A 1005 -5.27 -13.05 24.07
CA THR A 1005 -4.69 -14.38 24.28
C THR A 1005 -3.91 -14.41 25.58
N THR A 1006 -3.71 -15.59 26.18
CA THR A 1006 -2.80 -15.77 27.32
C THR A 1006 -1.34 -15.98 26.88
N THR A 1007 -1.09 -15.90 25.57
CA THR A 1007 0.24 -15.99 24.98
C THR A 1007 1.06 -14.79 25.44
N GLU A 1008 2.29 -15.06 25.87
CA GLU A 1008 3.21 -13.99 26.25
C GLU A 1008 3.69 -13.26 25.01
N PHE A 1009 3.67 -11.93 25.07
CA PHE A 1009 4.25 -11.06 24.06
C PHE A 1009 5.55 -10.49 24.60
N LEU A 1010 6.55 -10.41 23.72
CA LEU A 1010 7.87 -9.90 24.01
C LEU A 1010 7.94 -8.38 23.78
N PRO A 1011 8.95 -7.68 24.34
CA PRO A 1011 9.13 -6.24 24.11
C PRO A 1011 9.08 -5.82 22.63
N GLN A 1012 9.62 -6.64 21.74
CA GLN A 1012 9.67 -6.40 20.29
C GLN A 1012 8.27 -6.40 19.68
N ASP A 1013 7.37 -7.25 20.16
CA ASP A 1013 5.98 -7.26 19.69
C ASP A 1013 5.30 -5.93 20.05
N TYR A 1014 5.58 -5.41 21.26
CA TYR A 1014 5.07 -4.12 21.70
C TYR A 1014 5.68 -2.94 20.95
N GLU A 1015 6.93 -3.02 20.49
CA GLU A 1015 7.52 -2.01 19.60
C GLU A 1015 6.75 -1.92 18.29
N VAL A 1016 6.41 -3.05 17.66
CA VAL A 1016 5.60 -3.10 16.44
C VAL A 1016 4.19 -2.55 16.69
N MET A 1017 3.53 -2.98 17.78
CA MET A 1017 2.20 -2.50 18.13
C MET A 1017 2.19 -0.99 18.46
N SER A 1018 3.22 -0.51 19.17
CA SER A 1018 3.38 0.91 19.50
C SER A 1018 3.66 1.75 18.25
N TRP A 1019 4.47 1.23 17.32
CA TRP A 1019 4.74 1.88 16.04
C TRP A 1019 3.42 2.13 15.30
N PHE A 1020 2.61 1.10 15.07
CA PHE A 1020 1.29 1.28 14.42
C PHE A 1020 0.43 2.32 15.15
N THR A 1021 0.28 2.20 16.47
CA THR A 1021 -0.59 3.13 17.22
C THR A 1021 -0.04 4.55 17.32
N SER A 1022 1.25 4.78 17.07
CA SER A 1022 1.92 6.10 17.17
C SER A 1022 2.22 6.78 15.83
N THR A 1023 2.30 6.02 14.73
CA THR A 1023 2.69 6.56 13.42
C THR A 1023 1.62 6.39 12.36
N HIS A 1024 0.73 5.40 12.49
CA HIS A 1024 -0.23 5.09 11.44
C HIS A 1024 -1.30 6.20 11.32
N GLY A 1025 -1.54 6.67 10.10
CA GLY A 1025 -2.48 7.77 9.83
C GLY A 1025 -3.92 7.47 10.25
N ASN A 1026 -4.36 6.21 10.24
CA ASN A 1026 -5.70 5.80 10.73
C ASN A 1026 -5.76 5.51 12.24
N SER A 1027 -4.64 5.59 12.97
CA SER A 1027 -4.67 5.46 14.42
C SER A 1027 -5.42 6.65 15.02
N PHE A 1028 -6.42 6.37 15.86
CA PHE A 1028 -7.11 7.40 16.65
C PHE A 1028 -6.12 8.31 17.40
N PHE A 1029 -5.02 7.72 17.90
CA PHE A 1029 -4.04 8.42 18.71
C PHE A 1029 -3.23 9.45 17.91
N THR A 1030 -3.07 9.29 16.60
CA THR A 1030 -2.28 10.24 15.77
C THR A 1030 -3.10 11.43 15.30
N ARG A 1031 -4.44 11.38 15.39
CA ARG A 1031 -5.36 12.43 14.92
C ARG A 1031 -5.91 13.31 16.02
N TYR A 1032 -6.22 12.73 17.19
CA TYR A 1032 -6.95 13.43 18.23
C TYR A 1032 -6.15 13.51 19.51
N VAL A 1033 -6.12 14.68 20.12
CA VAL A 1033 -5.58 14.87 21.46
C VAL A 1033 -6.55 14.25 22.47
N THR A 1034 -6.05 13.33 23.30
CA THR A 1034 -6.84 12.70 24.36
C THR A 1034 -6.03 12.58 25.64
N ALA A 1035 -6.69 12.84 26.77
CA ALA A 1035 -6.16 12.55 28.09
C ALA A 1035 -7.29 12.05 28.99
N THR A 1036 -7.02 11.07 29.83
CA THR A 1036 -8.01 10.53 30.77
C THR A 1036 -7.35 10.20 32.09
N ARG A 1037 -8.03 10.55 33.19
CA ARG A 1037 -7.70 10.02 34.51
C ARG A 1037 -8.95 9.51 35.21
N MET A 1038 -8.76 8.57 36.11
CA MET A 1038 -9.86 8.03 36.91
C MET A 1038 -10.10 8.88 38.17
N LEU A 1039 -11.35 8.91 38.63
CA LEU A 1039 -11.75 9.61 39.85
C LEU A 1039 -11.76 8.63 41.02
N ASN A 1040 -10.89 8.86 42.00
CA ASN A 1040 -10.91 8.14 43.27
C ASN A 1040 -11.94 8.76 44.22
N ASP A 1041 -12.66 7.91 44.93
CA ASP A 1041 -13.40 8.27 46.14
C ASP A 1041 -12.58 7.80 47.34
N GLU A 1042 -12.13 8.75 48.16
CA GLU A 1042 -11.30 8.50 49.33
C GLU A 1042 -12.05 7.79 50.45
N GLU A 1043 -13.37 7.97 50.55
CA GLU A 1043 -14.18 7.34 51.61
C GLU A 1043 -14.47 5.88 51.28
N THR A 1044 -14.88 5.61 50.04
CA THR A 1044 -15.25 4.26 49.61
C THR A 1044 -14.08 3.46 49.05
N GLU A 1045 -12.93 4.11 48.86
CA GLU A 1045 -11.72 3.50 48.32
C GLU A 1045 -11.95 2.84 46.96
N LYS A 1046 -12.77 3.48 46.14
CA LYS A 1046 -13.17 2.97 44.82
C LYS A 1046 -13.02 4.04 43.76
N VAL A 1047 -12.82 3.59 42.53
CA VAL A 1047 -12.94 4.47 41.37
C VAL A 1047 -14.43 4.68 41.10
N VAL A 1048 -14.86 5.94 41.10
CA VAL A 1048 -16.26 6.34 40.93
C VAL A 1048 -16.57 6.94 39.57
N GLY A 1049 -15.54 7.13 38.74
CA GLY A 1049 -15.70 7.80 37.47
C GLY A 1049 -14.39 8.10 36.76
N SER A 1050 -14.45 8.97 35.76
CA SER A 1050 -13.30 9.43 34.98
C SER A 1050 -13.48 10.87 34.51
N VAL A 1051 -12.37 11.55 34.26
CA VAL A 1051 -12.34 12.84 33.56
C VAL A 1051 -11.54 12.63 32.28
N THR A 1052 -12.17 12.94 31.14
CA THR A 1052 -11.61 12.72 29.80
C THR A 1052 -11.62 14.01 29.00
N LEU A 1053 -10.44 14.39 28.50
CA LEU A 1053 -10.22 15.39 27.47
C LEU A 1053 -10.30 14.68 26.13
N PHE A 1054 -11.14 15.18 25.24
CA PHE A 1054 -11.16 14.76 23.85
C PHE A 1054 -11.19 15.98 22.95
N VAL A 1055 -10.12 16.17 22.17
CA VAL A 1055 -9.87 17.32 21.28
C VAL A 1055 -9.78 18.65 22.05
N ASP A 1056 -10.92 19.24 22.38
CA ASP A 1056 -11.08 20.54 23.04
C ASP A 1056 -11.95 20.46 24.30
N THR A 1057 -12.69 19.36 24.47
CA THR A 1057 -13.75 19.24 25.46
C THR A 1057 -13.34 18.31 26.57
N ILE A 1058 -13.51 18.76 27.81
CA ILE A 1058 -13.25 18.00 29.03
C ILE A 1058 -14.58 17.61 29.65
N ARG A 1059 -14.79 16.30 29.79
CA ARG A 1059 -15.99 15.72 30.36
C ARG A 1059 -15.67 14.91 31.59
N GLU A 1060 -16.46 15.09 32.64
CA GLU A 1060 -16.47 14.23 33.79
C GLU A 1060 -17.64 13.26 33.70
N GLN A 1061 -17.35 12.00 33.98
CA GLN A 1061 -18.34 10.96 34.17
C GLN A 1061 -18.22 10.46 35.61
N ARG A 1062 -19.32 10.48 36.37
CA ARG A 1062 -19.44 9.85 37.69
C ARG A 1062 -20.63 8.89 37.66
N GLY A 1063 -20.37 7.59 37.77
CA GLY A 1063 -21.38 6.57 37.50
C GLY A 1063 -22.06 6.77 36.15
N SER A 1064 -23.39 6.98 36.16
CA SER A 1064 -24.20 7.28 34.98
C SER A 1064 -24.24 8.78 34.62
N GLU A 1065 -23.90 9.67 35.55
CA GLU A 1065 -23.96 11.12 35.34
C GLU A 1065 -22.78 11.61 34.53
N ARG A 1066 -23.05 12.54 33.61
CA ARG A 1066 -22.06 13.13 32.72
C ARG A 1066 -22.20 14.64 32.74
N ARG A 1067 -21.08 15.34 32.86
CA ARG A 1067 -21.02 16.79 32.80
C ARG A 1067 -19.83 17.25 31.97
N VAL A 1068 -20.03 18.28 31.16
CA VAL A 1068 -18.93 19.00 30.52
C VAL A 1068 -18.32 19.91 31.58
N ILE A 1069 -17.04 19.73 31.90
CA ILE A 1069 -16.30 20.60 32.82
C ILE A 1069 -15.91 21.89 32.11
N LYS A 1070 -15.30 21.76 30.92
CA LYS A 1070 -14.73 22.88 30.17
C LYS A 1070 -14.66 22.52 28.69
N GLU A 1071 -15.04 23.48 27.85
CA GLU A 1071 -14.70 23.53 26.44
C GLU A 1071 -13.55 24.54 26.30
N CYS A 1072 -12.39 24.06 25.85
CA CYS A 1072 -11.21 24.88 25.67
C CYS A 1072 -11.35 25.60 24.33
N LYS A 1073 -11.44 26.93 24.37
CA LYS A 1073 -11.54 27.75 23.15
C LYS A 1073 -10.18 28.09 22.56
N THR A 1074 -9.14 28.11 23.40
CA THR A 1074 -7.77 28.39 22.97
C THR A 1074 -6.80 27.30 23.43
N GLU A 1075 -5.62 27.26 22.79
CA GLU A 1075 -4.60 26.28 23.15
C GLU A 1075 -4.09 26.51 24.57
N GLU A 1076 -3.95 27.77 24.98
CA GLU A 1076 -3.53 28.15 26.32
C GLU A 1076 -4.54 27.68 27.37
N GLU A 1077 -5.85 27.71 27.08
CA GLU A 1077 -6.86 27.11 27.94
C GLU A 1077 -6.68 25.59 28.04
N ARG A 1078 -6.45 24.89 26.91
CA ARG A 1078 -6.24 23.43 26.91
C ARG A 1078 -4.98 23.05 27.68
N ILE A 1079 -3.88 23.76 27.49
CA ILE A 1079 -2.62 23.57 28.24
C ILE A 1079 -2.82 23.81 29.74
N GLN A 1080 -3.57 24.85 30.10
CA GLN A 1080 -3.89 25.13 31.50
C GLN A 1080 -4.71 24.00 32.12
N MET A 1081 -5.70 23.45 31.40
CA MET A 1081 -6.48 22.32 31.86
C MET A 1081 -5.68 21.01 31.92
N LEU A 1082 -4.72 20.79 31.02
CA LEU A 1082 -3.78 19.67 31.10
C LEU A 1082 -3.00 19.68 32.42
N LYS A 1083 -2.56 20.85 32.85
CA LYS A 1083 -1.88 21.05 34.14
C LYS A 1083 -2.83 20.86 35.33
N GLU A 1084 -3.97 21.56 35.34
CA GLU A 1084 -4.88 21.57 36.50
C GLU A 1084 -5.58 20.24 36.73
N ILE A 1085 -6.05 19.59 35.66
CA ILE A 1085 -6.88 18.39 35.76
C ILE A 1085 -6.03 17.12 35.70
N TYR A 1086 -5.04 17.06 34.83
CA TYR A 1086 -4.27 15.83 34.58
C TYR A 1086 -2.87 15.85 35.21
N GLY A 1087 -2.46 16.98 35.82
CA GLY A 1087 -1.13 17.13 36.40
C GLY A 1087 0.00 17.10 35.38
N VAL A 1088 -0.31 17.37 34.10
CA VAL A 1088 0.66 17.35 33.00
C VAL A 1088 1.16 18.76 32.75
N GLU A 1089 2.40 19.02 33.13
CA GLU A 1089 3.08 20.28 32.82
C GLU A 1089 3.90 20.15 31.54
N LEU A 1090 3.53 20.92 30.51
CA LEU A 1090 4.25 20.97 29.25
C LEU A 1090 5.38 22.00 29.32
N SER A 1091 6.57 21.59 28.88
CA SER A 1091 7.73 22.47 28.72
C SER A 1091 7.51 23.51 27.62
N GLU A 1092 8.31 24.56 27.62
CA GLU A 1092 8.23 25.62 26.60
C GLU A 1092 8.49 25.09 25.17
N GLU A 1093 9.38 24.10 25.05
CA GLU A 1093 9.61 23.40 23.78
C GLU A 1093 8.36 22.63 23.34
N GLU A 1094 7.72 21.91 24.26
CA GLU A 1094 6.52 21.13 23.94
C GLU A 1094 5.33 22.01 23.55
N ARG A 1095 5.14 23.14 24.24
CA ARG A 1095 4.11 24.14 23.90
C ARG A 1095 4.30 24.72 22.50
N LYS A 1096 5.54 24.85 22.04
CA LYS A 1096 5.88 25.34 20.69
C LYS A 1096 5.80 24.26 19.62
N SER A 1097 5.74 23.00 20.01
CA SER A 1097 5.79 21.85 19.09
C SER A 1097 4.41 21.36 18.63
N ILE A 1098 3.35 22.03 19.05
CA ILE A 1098 1.97 21.73 18.64
C ILE A 1098 1.82 22.11 17.17
N SER A 1099 1.37 21.18 16.33
CA SER A 1099 1.11 21.49 14.91
C SER A 1099 -0.07 22.42 14.74
N ALA A 1100 -0.02 23.29 13.72
CA ALA A 1100 -1.08 24.25 13.43
C ALA A 1100 -2.46 23.61 13.24
N GLU A 1101 -2.49 22.38 12.69
CA GLU A 1101 -3.72 21.63 12.41
C GLU A 1101 -4.51 21.20 13.66
N ILE A 1102 -3.83 20.93 14.78
CA ILE A 1102 -4.46 20.44 16.03
C ILE A 1102 -4.49 21.52 17.12
N ARG A 1103 -3.85 22.66 16.86
CA ARG A 1103 -3.78 23.78 17.79
C ARG A 1103 -5.12 24.50 17.82
N LEU A 1104 -5.65 24.71 19.03
CA LEU A 1104 -6.83 25.52 19.23
C LEU A 1104 -6.49 27.01 19.01
N PRO A 1105 -7.44 27.81 18.49
CA PRO A 1105 -7.19 29.18 18.02
C PRO A 1105 -6.68 30.14 19.10
#